data_AF-A0A0E0JDI2-F1
#
_entry.id   AF-A0A0E0JDI2-F1
#
_cell.length_a   1.000
_cell.length_b   1.000
_cell.length_c   1.000
_cell.angle_alpha   90.00
_cell.angle_beta   90.00
_cell.angle_gamma   90.00
#
_symmetry.space_group_name_H-M   'P 1'
#
loop_
_entity.id
_entity.type
_entity.pdbx_description
1 polymer ?
#
loop_
_entity_poly.entity_id
_entity_poly.type
_entity_poly.pdbx_seq_one_letter_code
_entity_poly.pdbx_strand_id
1 'polypeptide(L)'
;MTRFPSDPYDRMWDTWIDANNTRWNVTSTTDIVQNEDNDPFDVPMAVMQTAITPRNASDNIKMYWEPEIETNGQTRGFIAIFYFSELESLPNNASRQFYVNLNDVLWLQRIFEPTYLKTDSVYAQETMEKNRWYIISINATANSTLPPLINAGEVFFVISTADNGTDSEDASAMMTIKTGYQVKNNWMGDPCIPKAFAWDRLTCSYSISNRARVTGLNLSSAGLSGDISSSFGNLKAIQYLDLSNNNLTGSIPGVLSQLSSMRVLDLTGNQLIGSIPSGLLKRVQDGSLDLRYGNNPNFCTNGNSCQPAKTKSKLAIYIAVPIVLVVVVVSMTTLLICMLRPKKQGSMDNSLNPQNETTSYVSTSGGYWDKSSLQLENRRFTYKELEKITNNFKKVLGRGGFGYVYHGILEDGTQVAVKLRSESSNQGAKEFLVEAQILTRIHHKNLVSMIGYCKDGVYMALVYEYMSKGTLQEHIAGENNNGGYLTWRERLKIALDSAQGLEYLHKGCNPPVIHRDVKATNILLNTRLEAKIADFGLSKAFNNDTHVSTNALVGTLGYMDPEYHATIQPTMKSDVYSFGVVLLELVTGKPAIIHNPNPVSIIKWVQQHLVHGNIEDVVDTHIHSDYDVNSVWKVADIALKCTVQASTQRPTMTDVVMQIQECLEFEDGRHAVRNAYNGFNTSDSTDPKSSYNMYVTDQSDVVSHHNAAFETEHIFRTVPTLGTGPAAR
;
A
#
# COMPACT_ATOMS: atom_id res chain seq x y z
N MET A 1 4.61 -17.66 -4.82
CA MET A 1 3.85 -17.16 -5.98
C MET A 1 4.67 -16.14 -6.76
N THR A 2 4.81 -16.37 -8.06
CA THR A 2 5.64 -15.60 -9.00
C THR A 2 4.82 -15.25 -10.24
N ARG A 3 4.90 -14.00 -10.71
CA ARG A 3 4.33 -13.56 -11.99
C ARG A 3 5.40 -13.67 -13.07
N PHE A 4 5.03 -14.21 -14.23
CA PHE A 4 5.92 -14.24 -15.38
C PHE A 4 5.49 -13.17 -16.38
N PRO A 5 6.37 -12.24 -16.79
CA PRO A 5 6.02 -11.18 -17.74
C PRO A 5 5.52 -11.68 -19.09
N SER A 6 5.86 -12.92 -19.44
CA SER A 6 5.44 -13.61 -20.66
C SER A 6 4.10 -14.33 -20.53
N ASP A 7 3.45 -14.32 -19.36
CA ASP A 7 2.14 -14.92 -19.18
C ASP A 7 1.06 -14.01 -19.78
N PRO A 8 0.37 -14.41 -20.87
CA PRO A 8 -0.64 -13.57 -21.50
C PRO A 8 -1.87 -13.37 -20.61
N TYR A 9 -2.08 -14.24 -19.62
CA TYR A 9 -3.18 -14.18 -18.68
C TYR A 9 -2.78 -13.62 -17.31
N ASP A 10 -1.52 -13.19 -17.15
CA ASP A 10 -0.98 -12.62 -15.91
C ASP A 10 -1.28 -13.48 -14.67
N ARG A 11 -1.18 -14.82 -14.82
CA ARG A 11 -1.37 -15.77 -13.73
C ARG A 11 -0.21 -15.69 -12.74
N MET A 12 -0.52 -16.04 -11.49
CA MET A 12 0.49 -16.24 -10.45
C MET A 12 0.75 -17.73 -10.29
N TRP A 13 2.02 -18.12 -10.35
CA TRP A 13 2.44 -19.51 -10.25
C TRP A 13 3.15 -19.75 -8.94
N ASP A 14 2.84 -20.85 -8.24
CA ASP A 14 3.51 -21.22 -7.00
C ASP A 14 4.33 -22.49 -7.16
N THR A 15 5.46 -22.58 -6.47
CA THR A 15 6.33 -23.76 -6.57
C THR A 15 5.84 -24.86 -5.65
N TRP A 16 5.56 -26.02 -6.22
CA TRP A 16 5.01 -27.16 -5.48
C TRP A 16 6.09 -28.05 -4.82
N ILE A 17 7.15 -27.43 -4.30
CA ILE A 17 8.26 -28.10 -3.63
C ILE A 17 8.17 -27.81 -2.12
N ASP A 18 8.36 -28.82 -1.27
CA ASP A 18 8.40 -28.63 0.18
C ASP A 18 9.66 -27.85 0.59
N ALA A 19 9.62 -27.16 1.74
CA ALA A 19 10.71 -26.25 2.17
C ALA A 19 12.11 -26.90 2.22
N ASN A 20 12.19 -28.24 2.32
CA ASN A 20 13.42 -29.01 2.34
C ASN A 20 13.66 -29.85 1.06
N ASN A 21 12.78 -29.73 0.05
CA ASN A 21 12.78 -30.48 -1.21
C ASN A 21 12.99 -32.00 -1.01
N THR A 22 12.31 -32.60 -0.05
CA THR A 22 12.58 -33.98 0.39
C THR A 22 11.87 -35.03 -0.45
N ARG A 23 10.78 -34.68 -1.13
CA ARG A 23 9.94 -35.63 -1.87
C ARG A 23 10.22 -35.66 -3.37
N TRP A 24 10.64 -34.53 -3.93
CA TRP A 24 10.74 -34.36 -5.38
C TRP A 24 12.19 -34.22 -5.83
N ASN A 25 12.46 -34.66 -7.05
CA ASN A 25 13.62 -34.25 -7.83
C ASN A 25 13.14 -33.20 -8.84
N VAL A 26 13.89 -32.12 -8.95
CA VAL A 26 13.53 -30.97 -9.80
C VAL A 26 14.43 -31.00 -11.02
N THR A 27 13.82 -31.09 -12.19
CA THR A 27 14.51 -31.02 -13.47
C THR A 27 14.20 -29.68 -14.12
N SER A 28 15.22 -29.06 -14.71
CA SER A 28 15.07 -27.80 -15.43
C SER A 28 15.89 -27.81 -16.71
N THR A 29 15.41 -27.11 -17.74
CA THR A 29 16.13 -26.90 -18.99
C THR A 29 16.23 -25.41 -19.32
N THR A 30 17.29 -25.04 -20.04
CA THR A 30 17.43 -23.71 -20.66
C THR A 30 16.94 -23.68 -22.10
N ASP A 31 16.64 -24.85 -22.67
CA ASP A 31 16.15 -24.97 -24.04
C ASP A 31 14.71 -24.46 -24.17
N ILE A 32 14.33 -24.10 -25.39
CA ILE A 32 13.00 -23.57 -25.68
C ILE A 32 11.98 -24.69 -25.60
N VAL A 33 11.02 -24.56 -24.68
CA VAL A 33 9.83 -25.43 -24.62
C VAL A 33 8.73 -24.77 -25.45
N GLN A 34 8.26 -25.45 -26.48
CA GLN A 34 7.29 -24.95 -27.45
C GLN A 34 5.86 -25.28 -27.01
N ASN A 35 4.98 -24.28 -26.98
CA ASN A 35 3.54 -24.51 -26.85
C ASN A 35 2.97 -25.05 -28.18
N GLU A 36 1.86 -25.79 -28.11
CA GLU A 36 1.16 -26.21 -29.34
C GLU A 36 0.59 -24.99 -30.08
N ASP A 37 0.48 -25.10 -31.41
CA ASP A 37 -0.18 -24.09 -32.23
C ASP A 37 -1.67 -23.98 -31.80
N ASN A 38 -2.06 -22.81 -31.28
CA ASN A 38 -3.38 -22.52 -30.68
C ASN A 38 -3.64 -23.22 -29.32
N ASP A 39 -2.62 -23.43 -28.48
CA ASP A 39 -2.82 -23.82 -27.09
C ASP A 39 -3.77 -22.82 -26.38
N PRO A 40 -4.97 -23.25 -25.92
CA PRO A 40 -5.93 -22.36 -25.29
C PRO A 40 -5.47 -21.83 -23.92
N PHE A 41 -4.40 -22.39 -23.36
CA PHE A 41 -3.91 -22.05 -22.01
C PHE A 41 -2.62 -21.24 -22.01
N ASP A 42 -1.87 -21.21 -23.12
CA ASP A 42 -0.63 -20.44 -23.33
C ASP A 42 0.25 -20.32 -22.06
N VAL A 43 0.67 -21.46 -21.50
CA VAL A 43 1.46 -21.46 -20.26
C VAL A 43 2.82 -20.80 -20.51
N PRO A 44 3.35 -19.98 -19.58
CA PRO A 44 4.65 -19.36 -19.75
C PRO A 44 5.76 -20.40 -19.93
N MET A 45 6.61 -20.20 -20.93
CA MET A 45 7.76 -21.09 -21.17
C MET A 45 8.62 -21.30 -19.92
N ALA A 46 8.84 -20.25 -19.11
CA ALA A 46 9.62 -20.35 -17.87
C ALA A 46 9.01 -21.32 -16.84
N VAL A 47 7.68 -21.48 -16.83
CA VAL A 47 6.98 -22.48 -16.01
C VAL A 47 7.23 -23.88 -16.59
N MET A 48 7.04 -24.02 -17.90
CA MET A 48 7.20 -25.28 -18.60
C MET A 48 8.65 -25.79 -18.64
N GLN A 49 9.65 -24.91 -18.47
CA GLN A 49 11.08 -25.25 -18.38
C GLN A 49 11.49 -25.94 -17.07
N THR A 50 10.55 -26.13 -16.14
CA THR A 50 10.77 -26.87 -14.90
C THR A 50 9.76 -28.00 -14.76
N ALA A 51 10.19 -29.11 -14.17
CA ALA A 51 9.32 -30.24 -13.86
C ALA A 51 9.75 -30.90 -12.55
N ILE A 52 8.80 -31.54 -11.89
CA ILE A 52 9.07 -32.41 -10.74
C ILE A 52 8.90 -33.88 -11.12
N THR A 53 9.75 -34.71 -10.55
CA THR A 53 9.63 -36.17 -10.57
C THR A 53 9.78 -36.72 -9.15
N PRO A 54 9.19 -37.88 -8.82
CA PRO A 54 9.49 -38.58 -7.58
C PRO A 54 10.98 -38.91 -7.44
N ARG A 55 11.58 -38.70 -6.25
CA ARG A 55 12.98 -39.07 -6.00
C ARG A 55 13.23 -40.57 -6.09
N ASN A 56 12.24 -41.37 -5.70
CA ASN A 56 12.29 -42.82 -5.83
C ASN A 56 11.57 -43.21 -7.13
N ALA A 57 12.26 -43.93 -8.01
CA ALA A 57 11.76 -44.25 -9.35
C ALA A 57 10.47 -45.11 -9.34
N SER A 58 10.20 -45.81 -8.24
CA SER A 58 8.98 -46.62 -8.05
C SER A 58 7.79 -45.84 -7.49
N ASP A 59 7.99 -44.59 -7.08
CA ASP A 59 6.93 -43.78 -6.49
C ASP A 59 6.09 -43.08 -7.58
N ASN A 60 4.85 -42.76 -7.23
CA ASN A 60 3.92 -42.01 -8.07
C ASN A 60 3.74 -40.59 -7.54
N ILE A 61 3.31 -39.66 -8.39
CA ILE A 61 2.93 -38.32 -7.94
C ILE A 61 1.49 -38.40 -7.45
N LYS A 62 1.23 -38.01 -6.20
CA LYS A 62 -0.12 -37.92 -5.64
C LYS A 62 -0.38 -36.56 -5.02
N MET A 63 -1.53 -35.98 -5.34
CA MET A 63 -2.01 -34.69 -4.83
C MET A 63 -3.34 -34.88 -4.14
N TYR A 64 -3.52 -34.17 -3.04
CA TYR A 64 -4.78 -34.05 -2.34
C TYR A 64 -5.30 -32.64 -2.55
N TRP A 65 -6.53 -32.55 -3.04
CA TRP A 65 -7.24 -31.30 -3.25
C TRP A 65 -8.58 -31.35 -2.52
N GLU A 66 -8.84 -30.36 -1.68
CA GLU A 66 -10.12 -30.20 -0.98
C GLU A 66 -10.86 -29.01 -1.63
N PRO A 67 -12.05 -29.23 -2.19
CA PRO A 67 -12.81 -28.15 -2.82
C PRO A 67 -13.43 -27.23 -1.77
N GLU A 68 -13.49 -25.93 -2.07
CA GLU A 68 -14.24 -24.96 -1.29
C GLU A 68 -15.72 -25.39 -1.16
N ILE A 69 -16.25 -25.34 0.06
CA ILE A 69 -17.65 -25.61 0.35
C ILE A 69 -18.43 -24.29 0.23
N GLU A 70 -19.52 -24.27 -0.54
CA GLU A 70 -20.41 -23.12 -0.58
C GLU A 70 -21.14 -22.96 0.77
N THR A 71 -21.60 -21.75 1.08
CA THR A 71 -22.35 -21.42 2.30
C THR A 71 -23.64 -22.23 2.50
N ASN A 72 -24.13 -22.90 1.45
CA ASN A 72 -25.26 -23.83 1.47
C ASN A 72 -24.86 -25.30 1.77
N GLY A 73 -23.58 -25.57 2.03
CA GLY A 73 -23.02 -26.91 2.28
C GLY A 73 -22.74 -27.74 1.02
N GLN A 74 -22.83 -27.15 -0.18
CA GLN A 74 -22.59 -27.82 -1.45
C GLN A 74 -21.17 -27.57 -1.95
N THR A 75 -20.45 -28.62 -2.37
CA THR A 75 -19.10 -28.45 -2.96
C THR A 75 -19.20 -27.81 -4.34
N ARG A 76 -18.36 -26.81 -4.62
CA ARG A 76 -18.25 -26.23 -5.96
C ARG A 76 -17.73 -27.27 -6.95
N GLY A 77 -18.24 -27.22 -8.18
CA GLY A 77 -17.60 -27.92 -9.29
C GLY A 77 -16.22 -27.32 -9.55
N PHE A 78 -15.28 -28.12 -10.05
CA PHE A 78 -13.96 -27.64 -10.41
C PHE A 78 -13.54 -28.20 -11.77
N ILE A 79 -12.62 -27.46 -12.40
CA ILE A 79 -11.90 -27.86 -13.60
C ILE A 79 -10.43 -27.84 -13.23
N ALA A 80 -9.71 -28.89 -13.55
CA ALA A 80 -8.27 -28.95 -13.34
C ALA A 80 -7.55 -29.20 -14.67
N ILE A 81 -6.40 -28.57 -14.82
CA ILE A 81 -5.55 -28.62 -16.01
C ILE A 81 -4.15 -28.99 -15.55
N PHE A 82 -3.56 -30.00 -16.17
CA PHE A 82 -2.21 -30.45 -15.89
C PHE A 82 -1.34 -30.34 -17.12
N TYR A 83 -0.15 -29.77 -16.95
CA TYR A 83 0.76 -29.46 -18.03
C TYR A 83 2.00 -30.34 -17.97
N PHE A 84 2.38 -30.87 -19.12
CA PHE A 84 3.46 -31.82 -19.25
C PHE A 84 4.35 -31.46 -20.44
N SER A 85 5.66 -31.57 -20.24
CA SER A 85 6.68 -31.51 -21.28
C SER A 85 7.89 -32.32 -20.83
N GLU A 86 8.41 -33.16 -21.71
CA GLU A 86 9.64 -33.90 -21.42
C GLU A 86 10.83 -32.95 -21.57
N LEU A 87 11.61 -32.78 -20.52
CA LEU A 87 12.73 -31.84 -20.47
C LEU A 87 14.07 -32.52 -20.73
N GLU A 88 14.09 -33.85 -20.73
CA GLU A 88 15.28 -34.67 -20.93
C GLU A 88 15.22 -35.41 -22.27
N SER A 89 16.30 -35.38 -23.03
CA SER A 89 16.40 -36.20 -24.25
C SER A 89 16.59 -37.66 -23.85
N LEU A 90 15.54 -38.46 -24.01
CA LEU A 90 15.53 -39.85 -23.57
C LEU A 90 16.28 -40.76 -24.57
N PRO A 91 17.15 -41.68 -24.09
CA PRO A 91 17.78 -42.68 -24.95
C PRO A 91 16.72 -43.69 -25.47
N ASN A 92 16.99 -44.35 -26.60
CA ASN A 92 16.04 -45.23 -27.30
C ASN A 92 15.43 -46.37 -26.45
N ASN A 93 16.04 -46.73 -25.33
CA ASN A 93 15.57 -47.78 -24.41
C ASN A 93 14.86 -47.23 -23.18
N ALA A 94 14.79 -45.91 -23.03
CA ALA A 94 14.08 -45.26 -21.94
C ALA A 94 12.76 -44.69 -22.43
N SER A 95 11.71 -44.93 -21.66
CA SER A 95 10.36 -44.43 -21.90
C SER A 95 9.82 -43.80 -20.61
N ARG A 96 9.04 -42.73 -20.78
CA ARG A 96 8.25 -42.13 -19.71
C ARG A 96 6.78 -42.16 -20.09
N GLN A 97 6.07 -43.13 -19.55
CA GLN A 97 4.66 -43.33 -19.84
C GLN A 97 3.89 -43.41 -18.53
N PHE A 98 2.79 -42.68 -18.42
CA PHE A 98 2.00 -42.67 -17.18
C PHE A 98 0.51 -42.46 -17.41
N TYR A 99 -0.27 -42.82 -16.40
CA TYR A 99 -1.69 -42.54 -16.30
C TYR A 99 -1.91 -41.32 -15.40
N VAL A 100 -2.80 -40.43 -15.82
CA VAL A 100 -3.34 -39.37 -14.97
C VAL A 100 -4.72 -39.83 -14.49
N ASN A 101 -4.87 -39.98 -13.18
CA ASN A 101 -6.10 -40.44 -12.55
C ASN A 101 -6.63 -39.38 -11.59
N LEU A 102 -7.95 -39.35 -11.46
CA LEU A 102 -8.68 -38.55 -10.50
C LEU A 102 -9.56 -39.48 -9.67
N ASN A 103 -9.41 -39.47 -8.34
CA ASN A 103 -10.10 -40.39 -7.42
C ASN A 103 -10.00 -41.86 -7.85
N ASP A 104 -8.79 -42.26 -8.26
CA ASP A 104 -8.48 -43.60 -8.78
C ASP A 104 -9.22 -43.99 -10.08
N VAL A 105 -9.88 -43.04 -10.75
CA VAL A 105 -10.49 -43.20 -12.07
C VAL A 105 -9.58 -42.60 -13.15
N LEU A 106 -9.37 -43.34 -14.24
CA LEU A 106 -8.51 -42.90 -15.35
C LEU A 106 -9.13 -41.70 -16.06
N TRP A 107 -8.44 -40.56 -16.06
CA TRP A 107 -9.02 -39.30 -16.50
C TRP A 107 -9.09 -39.21 -18.04
N LEU A 108 -8.00 -39.53 -18.74
CA LEU A 108 -7.96 -39.44 -20.21
C LEU A 108 -8.34 -40.73 -20.95
N GLN A 109 -8.68 -41.80 -20.23
CA GLN A 109 -8.81 -43.16 -20.77
C GLN A 109 -7.65 -43.59 -21.71
N ARG A 110 -6.47 -42.95 -21.61
CA ARG A 110 -5.29 -43.16 -22.46
C ARG A 110 -4.00 -43.06 -21.66
N ILE A 111 -2.95 -43.70 -22.18
CA ILE A 111 -1.56 -43.54 -21.69
C ILE A 111 -1.06 -42.18 -22.16
N PHE A 112 -0.43 -41.43 -21.26
CA PHE A 112 0.20 -40.16 -21.57
C PHE A 112 1.71 -40.35 -21.73
N GLU A 113 2.26 -39.79 -22.81
CA GLU A 113 3.69 -39.81 -23.14
C GLU A 113 4.12 -38.38 -23.51
N PRO A 114 4.83 -37.66 -22.62
CA PRO A 114 5.21 -36.28 -22.86
C PRO A 114 6.22 -36.20 -24.01
N THR A 115 6.03 -35.21 -24.89
CA THR A 115 6.95 -34.97 -26.01
C THR A 115 8.10 -34.07 -25.56
N TYR A 116 9.31 -34.35 -26.07
CA TYR A 116 10.51 -33.59 -25.74
C TYR A 116 10.37 -32.11 -26.15
N LEU A 117 10.51 -31.21 -25.18
CA LEU A 117 10.42 -29.75 -25.30
C LEU A 117 9.14 -29.24 -25.98
N LYS A 118 8.05 -29.99 -25.87
CA LYS A 118 6.72 -29.57 -26.34
C LYS A 118 5.72 -29.63 -25.20
N THR A 119 4.95 -28.56 -25.01
CA THR A 119 3.88 -28.47 -24.01
C THR A 119 2.67 -29.26 -24.50
N ASP A 120 2.13 -30.08 -23.62
CA ASP A 120 0.84 -30.74 -23.79
C ASP A 120 0.06 -30.62 -22.47
N SER A 121 -1.27 -30.65 -22.56
CA SER A 121 -2.17 -30.40 -21.43
C SER A 121 -3.25 -31.47 -21.30
N VAL A 122 -3.61 -31.74 -20.05
CA VAL A 122 -4.64 -32.69 -19.67
C VAL A 122 -5.68 -31.96 -18.84
N TYR A 123 -6.90 -31.84 -19.35
CA TYR A 123 -7.99 -31.13 -18.69
C TYR A 123 -9.34 -31.84 -18.86
N ALA A 124 -10.28 -31.56 -17.94
CA ALA A 124 -11.66 -32.01 -18.05
C ALA A 124 -12.49 -31.04 -18.91
N GLN A 125 -13.30 -31.58 -19.84
CA GLN A 125 -14.25 -30.79 -20.63
C GLN A 125 -15.56 -30.49 -19.87
N GLU A 126 -15.86 -31.28 -18.84
CA GLU A 126 -17.06 -31.13 -18.02
C GLU A 126 -16.69 -30.85 -16.56
N THR A 127 -17.61 -30.20 -15.84
CA THR A 127 -17.48 -29.98 -14.40
C THR A 127 -17.45 -31.31 -13.67
N MET A 128 -16.45 -31.51 -12.82
CA MET A 128 -16.30 -32.76 -12.09
C MET A 128 -17.39 -32.98 -11.03
N GLU A 129 -17.70 -34.25 -10.75
CA GLU A 129 -18.70 -34.65 -9.76
C GLU A 129 -18.34 -34.14 -8.36
N LYS A 130 -19.34 -33.58 -7.67
CA LYS A 130 -19.23 -33.00 -6.33
C LYS A 130 -18.79 -34.03 -5.29
N ASN A 131 -17.49 -34.05 -4.96
CA ASN A 131 -16.90 -34.91 -3.94
C ASN A 131 -16.23 -34.08 -2.82
N ARG A 132 -16.09 -34.66 -1.62
CA ARG A 132 -15.50 -33.99 -0.44
C ARG A 132 -13.99 -33.78 -0.55
N TRP A 133 -13.32 -34.59 -1.36
CA TRP A 133 -11.90 -34.46 -1.65
C TRP A 133 -11.61 -35.10 -3.00
N TYR A 134 -10.53 -34.65 -3.63
CA TYR A 134 -10.01 -35.22 -4.86
C TYR A 134 -8.56 -35.65 -4.68
N ILE A 135 -8.28 -36.90 -5.08
CA ILE A 135 -6.93 -37.41 -5.22
C ILE A 135 -6.58 -37.39 -6.70
N ILE A 136 -5.63 -36.55 -7.07
CA ILE A 136 -5.01 -36.62 -8.40
C ILE A 136 -3.78 -37.50 -8.27
N SER A 137 -3.67 -38.55 -9.09
CA SER A 137 -2.50 -39.41 -9.12
C SER A 137 -1.94 -39.56 -10.53
N ILE A 138 -0.62 -39.43 -10.64
CA ILE A 138 0.12 -39.63 -11.88
C ILE A 138 0.99 -40.85 -11.67
N ASN A 139 0.61 -41.95 -12.32
CA ASN A 139 1.17 -43.27 -12.06
C ASN A 139 1.93 -43.78 -13.29
N ALA A 140 3.19 -44.19 -13.12
CA ALA A 140 3.95 -44.81 -14.21
C ALA A 140 3.24 -46.10 -14.72
N THR A 141 3.29 -46.33 -16.02
CA THR A 141 2.84 -47.61 -16.59
C THR A 141 3.88 -48.71 -16.30
N ALA A 142 3.47 -49.98 -16.42
CA ALA A 142 4.40 -51.11 -16.28
C ALA A 142 5.53 -51.11 -17.33
N ASN A 143 5.36 -50.39 -18.44
CA ASN A 143 6.33 -50.29 -19.53
C ASN A 143 7.23 -49.05 -19.41
N SER A 144 6.98 -48.17 -18.44
CA SER A 144 7.77 -46.96 -18.21
C SER A 144 9.07 -47.30 -17.49
N THR A 145 10.21 -46.88 -18.02
CA THR A 145 11.51 -47.04 -17.35
C THR A 145 11.84 -45.86 -16.43
N LEU A 146 11.12 -44.75 -16.59
CA LEU A 146 11.31 -43.50 -15.84
C LEU A 146 10.08 -43.18 -15.00
N PRO A 147 10.25 -42.47 -13.87
CA PRO A 147 9.13 -42.06 -13.02
C PRO A 147 8.24 -41.03 -13.75
N PRO A 148 6.99 -40.84 -13.31
CA PRO A 148 6.13 -39.80 -13.88
C PRO A 148 6.71 -38.40 -13.65
N LEU A 149 6.37 -37.45 -14.53
CA LEU A 149 6.74 -36.04 -14.40
C LEU A 149 5.52 -35.14 -14.49
N ILE A 150 5.62 -33.93 -13.96
CA ILE A 150 4.65 -32.85 -14.16
C ILE A 150 5.38 -31.50 -14.15
N ASN A 151 5.01 -30.60 -15.05
CA ASN A 151 5.60 -29.27 -15.16
C ASN A 151 4.79 -28.27 -14.35
N ALA A 152 3.46 -28.29 -14.51
CA ALA A 152 2.56 -27.41 -13.78
C ALA A 152 1.14 -27.98 -13.68
N GLY A 153 0.32 -27.36 -12.83
CA GLY A 153 -1.11 -27.64 -12.76
C GLY A 153 -1.90 -26.43 -12.30
N GLU A 154 -3.11 -26.28 -12.83
CA GLU A 154 -4.07 -25.24 -12.49
C GLU A 154 -5.40 -25.89 -12.06
N VAL A 155 -6.04 -25.33 -11.05
CA VAL A 155 -7.35 -25.79 -10.56
C VAL A 155 -8.27 -24.60 -10.42
N PHE A 156 -9.40 -24.63 -11.10
CA PHE A 156 -10.40 -23.57 -11.16
C PHE A 156 -11.71 -24.02 -10.52
N PHE A 157 -12.29 -23.18 -9.67
CA PHE A 157 -13.68 -23.36 -9.25
C PHE A 157 -14.62 -22.86 -10.34
N VAL A 158 -15.67 -23.62 -10.60
CA VAL A 158 -16.71 -23.22 -11.55
C VAL A 158 -17.78 -22.44 -10.81
N ILE A 159 -17.99 -21.21 -11.26
CA ILE A 159 -19.02 -20.31 -10.75
C ILE A 159 -20.08 -20.17 -11.84
N SER A 160 -21.33 -20.50 -11.51
CA SER A 160 -22.44 -20.31 -12.44
C SER A 160 -22.71 -18.82 -12.65
N THR A 161 -22.64 -18.36 -13.90
CA THR A 161 -22.96 -16.98 -14.30
C THR A 161 -24.27 -16.89 -15.10
N ALA A 162 -24.97 -18.02 -15.28
CA ALA A 162 -26.04 -18.19 -16.26
C ALA A 162 -27.24 -17.24 -16.08
N ASP A 163 -27.48 -16.71 -14.88
CA ASP A 163 -28.70 -15.95 -14.59
C ASP A 163 -28.51 -14.44 -14.39
N ASN A 164 -27.29 -13.91 -14.25
CA ASN A 164 -27.15 -12.47 -13.96
C ASN A 164 -25.75 -11.87 -14.21
N GLY A 165 -25.17 -12.05 -15.40
CA GLY A 165 -23.89 -11.42 -15.79
C GLY A 165 -23.94 -9.89 -15.81
N THR A 166 -22.77 -9.25 -16.02
CA THR A 166 -22.70 -7.81 -16.28
C THR A 166 -23.51 -7.47 -17.52
N ASP A 167 -24.14 -6.30 -17.53
CA ASP A 167 -24.82 -5.78 -18.72
C ASP A 167 -23.89 -5.81 -19.93
N SER A 168 -24.39 -6.29 -21.06
CA SER A 168 -23.57 -6.60 -22.23
C SER A 168 -22.91 -5.36 -22.84
N GLU A 169 -23.54 -4.19 -22.74
CA GLU A 169 -22.94 -2.94 -23.21
C GLU A 169 -21.79 -2.52 -22.29
N ASP A 170 -22.00 -2.63 -20.97
CA ASP A 170 -20.97 -2.33 -19.98
C ASP A 170 -19.78 -3.31 -20.14
N ALA A 171 -20.04 -4.61 -20.25
CA ALA A 171 -19.00 -5.63 -20.44
C ALA A 171 -18.19 -5.41 -21.72
N SER A 172 -18.86 -5.14 -22.84
CA SER A 172 -18.19 -4.84 -24.12
C SER A 172 -17.35 -3.56 -24.05
N ALA A 173 -17.88 -2.51 -23.42
CA ALA A 173 -17.16 -1.25 -23.23
C ALA A 173 -15.91 -1.46 -22.37
N MET A 174 -16.03 -2.19 -21.26
CA MET A 174 -14.93 -2.51 -20.37
C MET A 174 -13.83 -3.33 -21.05
N MET A 175 -14.19 -4.32 -21.88
CA MET A 175 -13.22 -5.07 -22.68
C MET A 175 -12.50 -4.20 -23.72
N THR A 176 -13.21 -3.26 -24.34
CA THR A 176 -12.62 -2.30 -25.28
C THR A 176 -11.66 -1.34 -24.58
N ILE A 177 -12.00 -0.87 -23.37
CA ILE A 177 -11.14 -0.02 -22.55
C ILE A 177 -9.90 -0.79 -22.10
N LYS A 178 -10.08 -2.02 -21.59
CA LYS A 178 -8.99 -2.91 -21.18
C LYS A 178 -7.97 -3.10 -22.30
N THR A 179 -8.44 -3.47 -23.48
CA THR A 179 -7.60 -3.75 -24.65
C THR A 179 -6.97 -2.47 -25.21
N GLY A 180 -7.76 -1.39 -25.34
CA GLY A 180 -7.32 -0.12 -25.90
C GLY A 180 -6.19 0.54 -25.11
N TYR A 181 -6.22 0.44 -23.77
CA TYR A 181 -5.18 1.01 -22.91
C TYR A 181 -4.20 -0.01 -22.32
N GLN A 182 -4.34 -1.29 -22.68
CA GLN A 182 -3.50 -2.39 -22.17
C GLN A 182 -3.43 -2.40 -20.63
N VAL A 183 -4.60 -2.24 -19.98
CA VAL A 183 -4.70 -2.18 -18.52
C VAL A 183 -4.27 -3.51 -17.91
N LYS A 184 -3.18 -3.51 -17.14
CA LYS A 184 -2.63 -4.68 -16.44
C LYS A 184 -3.11 -4.73 -15.00
N ASN A 185 -4.36 -5.15 -14.82
CA ASN A 185 -5.01 -5.38 -13.52
C ASN A 185 -5.64 -6.80 -13.51
N ASN A 186 -6.27 -7.20 -12.40
CA ASN A 186 -7.09 -8.43 -12.27
C ASN A 186 -8.36 -8.45 -13.16
N TRP A 187 -8.35 -7.73 -14.27
CA TRP A 187 -9.47 -7.57 -15.18
C TRP A 187 -9.64 -8.80 -16.08
N MET A 188 -10.02 -9.93 -15.49
CA MET A 188 -10.25 -11.20 -16.18
C MET A 188 -11.70 -11.65 -16.03
N GLY A 189 -12.27 -12.23 -17.09
CA GLY A 189 -13.67 -12.70 -17.07
C GLY A 189 -14.69 -11.57 -17.15
N ASP A 190 -15.81 -11.72 -16.44
CA ASP A 190 -16.89 -10.74 -16.39
C ASP A 190 -16.53 -9.58 -15.42
N PRO A 191 -16.78 -8.30 -15.76
CA PRO A 191 -16.30 -7.18 -14.95
C PRO A 191 -16.86 -7.07 -13.53
N CYS A 192 -18.11 -7.47 -13.32
CA CYS A 192 -18.81 -7.29 -12.04
C CYS A 192 -19.19 -8.61 -11.37
N ILE A 193 -19.30 -9.70 -12.13
CA ILE A 193 -19.93 -10.93 -11.66
C ILE A 193 -18.94 -12.09 -11.73
N PRO A 194 -18.87 -12.91 -10.66
CA PRO A 194 -19.51 -12.74 -9.35
C PRO A 194 -18.96 -11.55 -8.54
N LYS A 195 -19.77 -10.99 -7.63
CA LYS A 195 -19.42 -9.82 -6.81
C LYS A 195 -18.08 -9.97 -6.07
N ALA A 196 -17.77 -11.19 -5.60
CA ALA A 196 -16.51 -11.49 -4.89
C ALA A 196 -15.27 -11.37 -5.78
N PHE A 197 -15.44 -11.42 -7.10
CA PHE A 197 -14.36 -11.39 -8.10
C PHE A 197 -14.56 -10.24 -9.11
N ALA A 198 -15.34 -9.23 -8.74
CA ALA A 198 -15.45 -8.02 -9.53
C ALA A 198 -14.06 -7.40 -9.72
N TRP A 199 -13.81 -6.87 -10.91
CA TRP A 199 -12.52 -6.32 -11.28
C TRP A 199 -12.10 -5.18 -10.34
N ASP A 200 -10.80 -5.08 -10.06
CA ASP A 200 -10.26 -4.05 -9.17
C ASP A 200 -10.52 -2.66 -9.74
N ARG A 201 -10.75 -1.72 -8.82
CA ARG A 201 -11.02 -0.30 -9.12
C ARG A 201 -12.33 -0.06 -9.89
N LEU A 202 -13.20 -1.07 -9.95
CA LEU A 202 -14.57 -0.94 -10.41
C LEU A 202 -15.54 -0.96 -9.23
N THR A 203 -16.64 -0.24 -9.40
CA THR A 203 -17.79 -0.31 -8.51
C THR A 203 -19.01 -0.66 -9.35
N CYS A 204 -19.68 -1.75 -9.01
CA CYS A 204 -20.85 -2.22 -9.73
C CYS A 204 -22.11 -2.17 -8.88
N SER A 205 -23.26 -1.98 -9.52
CA SER A 205 -24.56 -2.16 -8.90
C SER A 205 -25.02 -3.61 -8.99
N TYR A 206 -25.59 -4.13 -7.92
CA TYR A 206 -26.10 -5.49 -7.83
C TYR A 206 -27.57 -5.44 -7.45
N SER A 207 -28.45 -5.67 -8.42
CA SER A 207 -29.90 -5.77 -8.20
C SER A 207 -30.33 -7.22 -8.30
N ILE A 208 -31.29 -7.63 -7.47
CA ILE A 208 -31.81 -9.01 -7.41
C ILE A 208 -32.51 -9.39 -8.73
N SER A 209 -32.99 -8.42 -9.50
CA SER A 209 -33.76 -8.64 -10.74
C SER A 209 -33.13 -8.05 -12.00
N ASN A 210 -31.97 -7.40 -11.91
CA ASN A 210 -31.30 -6.77 -13.06
C ASN A 210 -29.83 -7.21 -13.14
N ARG A 211 -29.30 -7.17 -14.37
CA ARG A 211 -27.87 -7.36 -14.64
C ARG A 211 -27.03 -6.32 -13.91
N ALA A 212 -25.82 -6.70 -13.52
CA ALA A 212 -24.89 -5.79 -12.88
C ALA A 212 -24.47 -4.67 -13.85
N ARG A 213 -24.37 -3.44 -13.33
CA ARG A 213 -23.95 -2.27 -14.10
C ARG A 213 -22.71 -1.64 -13.50
N VAL A 214 -21.80 -1.14 -14.32
CA VAL A 214 -20.63 -0.39 -13.88
C VAL A 214 -21.07 1.02 -13.48
N THR A 215 -20.92 1.32 -12.19
CA THR A 215 -21.26 2.62 -11.58
C THR A 215 -20.05 3.47 -11.22
N GLY A 216 -18.87 2.87 -11.08
CA GLY A 216 -17.64 3.58 -10.77
C GLY A 216 -16.45 2.92 -11.45
N LEU A 217 -15.54 3.73 -11.99
CA LEU A 217 -14.30 3.27 -12.60
C LEU A 217 -13.15 4.21 -12.24
N ASN A 218 -12.15 3.70 -11.55
CA ASN A 218 -10.94 4.43 -11.20
C ASN A 218 -9.74 3.87 -11.97
N LEU A 219 -9.24 4.65 -12.92
CA LEU A 219 -7.99 4.39 -13.67
C LEU A 219 -6.96 5.49 -13.42
N SER A 220 -7.02 6.14 -12.25
CA SER A 220 -6.01 7.13 -11.87
C SER A 220 -4.62 6.49 -11.80
N SER A 221 -3.60 7.20 -12.30
CA SER A 221 -2.21 6.74 -12.29
C SER A 221 -1.98 5.34 -12.87
N ALA A 222 -2.83 4.89 -13.79
CA ALA A 222 -2.71 3.60 -14.47
C ALA A 222 -1.74 3.61 -15.66
N GLY A 223 -1.06 4.74 -15.91
CA GLY A 223 -0.14 4.90 -17.04
C GLY A 223 -0.84 4.95 -18.41
N LEU A 224 -2.13 5.31 -18.44
CA LEU A 224 -2.89 5.38 -19.69
C LEU A 224 -2.28 6.42 -20.63
N SER A 225 -2.28 6.14 -21.93
CA SER A 225 -1.77 7.05 -22.96
C SER A 225 -2.65 7.02 -24.21
N GLY A 226 -2.51 8.04 -25.06
CA GLY A 226 -3.37 8.25 -26.23
C GLY A 226 -4.66 9.01 -25.87
N ASP A 227 -5.60 9.04 -26.80
CA ASP A 227 -6.84 9.81 -26.63
C ASP A 227 -7.83 9.13 -25.68
N ILE A 228 -8.72 9.90 -25.06
CA ILE A 228 -9.83 9.35 -24.27
C ILE A 228 -10.80 8.62 -25.21
N SER A 229 -11.03 7.33 -24.95
CA SER A 229 -11.87 6.46 -25.78
C SER A 229 -13.34 6.85 -25.70
N SER A 230 -14.05 6.82 -26.83
CA SER A 230 -15.50 7.01 -26.85
C SER A 230 -16.25 5.87 -26.15
N SER A 231 -15.63 4.71 -25.93
CA SER A 231 -16.22 3.55 -25.24
C SER A 231 -16.62 3.86 -23.80
N PHE A 232 -15.96 4.81 -23.12
CA PHE A 232 -16.40 5.29 -21.81
C PHE A 232 -17.84 5.85 -21.85
N GLY A 233 -18.28 6.36 -23.01
CA GLY A 233 -19.63 6.85 -23.25
C GLY A 233 -20.72 5.75 -23.26
N ASN A 234 -20.35 4.47 -23.27
CA ASN A 234 -21.29 3.35 -23.25
C ASN A 234 -21.65 2.91 -21.82
N LEU A 235 -20.88 3.32 -20.80
CA LEU A 235 -21.13 2.98 -19.40
C LEU A 235 -22.27 3.86 -18.83
N LYS A 236 -23.51 3.67 -19.29
CA LYS A 236 -24.64 4.60 -19.01
C LYS A 236 -24.99 4.76 -17.52
N ALA A 237 -24.66 3.77 -16.71
CA ALA A 237 -24.89 3.79 -15.27
C ALA A 237 -23.72 4.43 -14.47
N ILE A 238 -22.63 4.83 -15.13
CA ILE A 238 -21.45 5.36 -14.45
C ILE A 238 -21.76 6.66 -13.73
N GLN A 239 -21.31 6.73 -12.48
CA GLN A 239 -21.46 7.86 -11.58
C GLN A 239 -20.10 8.50 -11.28
N TYR A 240 -19.05 7.70 -11.24
CA TYR A 240 -17.69 8.14 -10.94
C TYR A 240 -16.71 7.61 -11.99
N LEU A 241 -16.02 8.52 -12.68
CA LEU A 241 -14.97 8.19 -13.64
C LEU A 241 -13.71 8.99 -13.33
N ASP A 242 -12.65 8.31 -12.92
CA ASP A 242 -11.35 8.92 -12.62
C ASP A 242 -10.30 8.43 -13.62
N LEU A 243 -9.80 9.36 -14.44
CA LEU A 243 -8.72 9.15 -15.41
C LEU A 243 -7.50 10.04 -15.09
N SER A 244 -7.41 10.54 -13.85
CA SER A 244 -6.40 11.51 -13.45
C SER A 244 -4.97 10.94 -13.41
N ASN A 245 -3.98 11.81 -13.49
CA ASN A 245 -2.56 11.50 -13.36
C ASN A 245 -2.08 10.42 -14.34
N ASN A 246 -2.51 10.54 -15.60
CA ASN A 246 -2.11 9.67 -16.71
C ASN A 246 -1.42 10.49 -17.81
N ASN A 247 -1.08 9.82 -18.91
CA ASN A 247 -0.45 10.42 -20.08
C ASN A 247 -1.44 10.59 -21.25
N LEU A 248 -2.73 10.84 -20.94
CA LEU A 248 -3.78 10.95 -21.95
C LEU A 248 -3.66 12.25 -22.75
N THR A 249 -3.88 12.16 -24.06
CA THR A 249 -3.79 13.26 -25.04
C THR A 249 -5.15 13.52 -25.70
N GLY A 250 -5.16 14.41 -26.69
CA GLY A 250 -6.37 14.68 -27.48
C GLY A 250 -7.42 15.50 -26.74
N SER A 251 -8.59 15.62 -27.36
CA SER A 251 -9.73 16.38 -26.81
C SER A 251 -10.68 15.50 -26.01
N ILE A 252 -11.40 16.09 -25.05
CA ILE A 252 -12.46 15.38 -24.30
C ILE A 252 -13.59 14.97 -25.26
N PRO A 253 -13.94 13.67 -25.36
CA PRO A 253 -15.02 13.22 -26.22
C PRO A 253 -16.37 13.79 -25.80
N GLY A 254 -17.08 14.41 -26.74
CA GLY A 254 -18.41 14.97 -26.47
C GLY A 254 -19.44 13.94 -25.99
N VAL A 255 -19.25 12.65 -26.33
CA VAL A 255 -20.13 11.54 -25.90
C VAL A 255 -20.22 11.42 -24.37
N LEU A 256 -19.19 11.82 -23.63
CA LEU A 256 -19.20 11.80 -22.16
C LEU A 256 -20.29 12.71 -21.57
N SER A 257 -20.74 13.73 -22.31
CA SER A 257 -21.86 14.58 -21.89
C SER A 257 -23.19 13.83 -21.79
N GLN A 258 -23.34 12.71 -22.50
CA GLN A 258 -24.56 11.90 -22.56
C GLN A 258 -24.71 10.96 -21.34
N LEU A 259 -23.69 10.86 -20.49
CA LEU A 259 -23.69 10.02 -19.29
C LEU A 259 -24.45 10.73 -18.17
N SER A 260 -25.79 10.71 -18.21
CA SER A 260 -26.66 11.44 -17.28
C SER A 260 -26.47 11.08 -15.81
N SER A 261 -26.04 9.84 -15.52
CA SER A 261 -25.75 9.36 -14.17
C SER A 261 -24.41 9.85 -13.60
N MET A 262 -23.51 10.37 -14.44
CA MET A 262 -22.13 10.72 -14.06
C MET A 262 -22.10 11.95 -13.18
N ARG A 263 -21.63 11.81 -11.93
CA ARG A 263 -21.52 12.89 -10.95
C ARG A 263 -20.12 13.46 -10.87
N VAL A 264 -19.10 12.64 -11.11
CA VAL A 264 -17.70 13.04 -11.03
C VAL A 264 -16.95 12.55 -12.27
N LEU A 265 -16.20 13.46 -12.89
CA LEU A 265 -15.24 13.18 -13.94
C LEU A 265 -13.90 13.85 -13.59
N ASP A 266 -12.88 13.06 -13.29
CA ASP A 266 -11.53 13.56 -13.00
C ASP A 266 -10.57 13.27 -14.16
N LEU A 267 -10.03 14.35 -14.74
CA LEU A 267 -9.09 14.38 -15.86
C LEU A 267 -7.79 15.11 -15.47
N THR A 268 -7.59 15.38 -14.18
CA THR A 268 -6.47 16.17 -13.66
C THR A 268 -5.14 15.52 -14.00
N GLY A 269 -4.10 16.30 -14.31
CA GLY A 269 -2.74 15.79 -14.49
C GLY A 269 -2.56 14.90 -15.72
N ASN A 270 -3.12 15.33 -16.86
CA ASN A 270 -2.96 14.69 -18.17
C ASN A 270 -2.34 15.67 -19.20
N GLN A 271 -2.29 15.28 -20.47
CA GLN A 271 -1.81 16.10 -21.60
C GLN A 271 -2.95 16.48 -22.56
N LEU A 272 -4.17 16.66 -22.04
CA LEU A 272 -5.36 16.96 -22.86
C LEU A 272 -5.25 18.33 -23.53
N ILE A 273 -5.82 18.42 -24.73
CA ILE A 273 -5.85 19.64 -25.57
C ILE A 273 -7.28 20.04 -25.93
N GLY A 274 -7.46 21.27 -26.39
CA GLY A 274 -8.77 21.77 -26.83
C GLY A 274 -9.62 22.32 -25.69
N SER A 275 -10.94 22.38 -25.89
CA SER A 275 -11.90 22.96 -24.94
C SER A 275 -12.84 21.91 -24.35
N ILE A 276 -13.46 22.24 -23.21
CA ILE A 276 -14.50 21.42 -22.59
C ILE A 276 -15.72 21.38 -23.52
N PRO A 277 -16.23 20.20 -23.90
CA PRO A 277 -17.47 20.05 -24.67
C PRO A 277 -18.63 20.80 -24.02
N SER A 278 -19.42 21.52 -24.81
CA SER A 278 -20.54 22.36 -24.32
C SER A 278 -21.56 21.57 -23.48
N GLY A 279 -21.80 20.30 -23.81
CA GLY A 279 -22.67 19.41 -23.04
C GLY A 279 -22.14 19.14 -21.62
N LEU A 280 -20.82 18.98 -21.44
CA LEU A 280 -20.21 18.84 -20.12
C LEU A 280 -20.21 20.18 -19.38
N LEU A 281 -19.91 21.28 -20.08
CA LEU A 281 -19.91 22.62 -19.48
C LEU A 281 -21.29 22.99 -18.91
N LYS A 282 -22.38 22.66 -19.63
CA LYS A 282 -23.74 22.88 -19.14
C LYS A 282 -24.01 22.14 -17.83
N ARG A 283 -23.51 20.91 -17.71
CA ARG A 283 -23.66 20.07 -16.52
C ARG A 283 -22.82 20.51 -15.32
N VAL A 284 -21.68 21.14 -15.60
CA VAL A 284 -20.90 21.84 -14.57
C VAL A 284 -21.65 23.08 -14.10
N GLN A 285 -22.25 23.85 -15.02
CA GLN A 285 -23.00 25.06 -14.71
C GLN A 285 -24.30 24.79 -13.92
N ASP A 286 -24.98 23.67 -14.18
CA ASP A 286 -26.19 23.27 -13.44
C ASP A 286 -25.89 22.47 -12.16
N GLY A 287 -24.61 22.21 -11.86
CA GLY A 287 -24.16 21.51 -10.65
C GLY A 287 -24.36 19.99 -10.67
N SER A 288 -24.81 19.42 -11.79
CA SER A 288 -24.99 17.96 -11.91
C SER A 288 -23.69 17.17 -12.11
N LEU A 289 -22.57 17.85 -12.42
CA LEU A 289 -21.27 17.22 -12.66
C LEU A 289 -20.12 18.01 -12.00
N ASP A 290 -19.34 17.33 -11.14
CA ASP A 290 -18.01 17.77 -10.70
C ASP A 290 -16.97 17.37 -11.75
N LEU A 291 -16.49 18.35 -12.52
CA LEU A 291 -15.47 18.16 -13.55
C LEU A 291 -14.13 18.71 -13.08
N ARG A 292 -13.14 17.83 -12.91
CA ARG A 292 -11.78 18.19 -12.53
C ARG A 292 -10.86 18.00 -13.73
N TYR A 293 -10.11 19.04 -14.08
CA TYR A 293 -9.26 19.04 -15.29
C TYR A 293 -7.94 19.80 -15.08
N GLY A 294 -7.56 20.06 -13.82
CA GLY A 294 -6.36 20.81 -13.49
C GLY A 294 -5.09 20.17 -14.06
N ASN A 295 -4.00 20.94 -14.16
CA ASN A 295 -2.69 20.43 -14.58
C ASN A 295 -2.67 19.78 -15.99
N ASN A 296 -3.44 20.31 -16.94
CA ASN A 296 -3.36 19.98 -18.37
C ASN A 296 -2.72 21.17 -19.14
N PRO A 297 -1.45 21.09 -19.58
CA PRO A 297 -0.67 22.25 -20.05
C PRO A 297 -1.23 23.00 -21.26
N ASN A 298 -1.99 22.30 -22.11
CA ASN A 298 -2.45 22.79 -23.42
C ASN A 298 -4.00 22.91 -23.49
N PHE A 299 -4.65 23.00 -22.34
CA PHE A 299 -6.11 22.97 -22.21
C PHE A 299 -6.72 24.39 -22.20
N CYS A 300 -7.65 24.68 -23.10
CA CYS A 300 -8.30 25.99 -23.20
C CYS A 300 -9.42 26.12 -22.15
N THR A 301 -9.32 27.08 -21.24
CA THR A 301 -10.31 27.31 -20.16
C THR A 301 -11.49 28.20 -20.55
N ASN A 302 -11.44 28.90 -21.68
CA ASN A 302 -12.52 29.77 -22.15
C ASN A 302 -12.69 29.69 -23.68
N GLY A 303 -13.93 29.67 -24.17
CA GLY A 303 -14.28 29.52 -25.59
C GLY A 303 -13.69 30.57 -26.55
N ASN A 304 -13.05 31.63 -26.03
CA ASN A 304 -12.41 32.69 -26.82
C ASN A 304 -10.87 32.59 -26.86
N SER A 305 -10.23 31.66 -26.13
CA SER A 305 -8.75 31.59 -26.06
C SER A 305 -8.12 30.68 -27.12
N CYS A 306 -8.90 29.86 -27.84
CA CYS A 306 -8.38 29.05 -28.93
C CYS A 306 -8.47 29.82 -30.27
N GLN A 307 -7.74 30.93 -30.38
CA GLN A 307 -7.38 31.50 -31.68
C GLN A 307 -5.94 31.07 -31.98
N PRO A 308 -5.64 30.49 -33.15
CA PRO A 308 -4.26 30.20 -33.51
C PRO A 308 -3.52 31.55 -33.64
N ALA A 309 -2.57 31.80 -32.76
CA ALA A 309 -1.67 32.93 -32.91
C ALA A 309 -0.96 32.78 -34.26
N LYS A 310 -1.23 33.69 -35.22
CA LYS A 310 -0.42 33.84 -36.44
C LYS A 310 0.97 34.33 -36.04
N THR A 311 1.84 33.43 -35.59
CA THR A 311 3.26 33.73 -35.44
C THR A 311 3.93 33.65 -36.80
N LYS A 312 4.34 34.82 -37.33
CA LYS A 312 5.33 34.90 -38.41
C LYS A 312 6.53 34.04 -37.99
N SER A 313 6.90 33.05 -38.81
CA SER A 313 7.95 32.10 -38.49
C SER A 313 9.28 32.83 -38.20
N LYS A 314 9.75 32.77 -36.96
CA LYS A 314 11.14 33.10 -36.59
C LYS A 314 12.03 31.84 -36.64
N LEU A 315 11.81 30.96 -37.62
CA LEU A 315 12.65 29.78 -37.87
C LEU A 315 14.07 30.19 -38.30
N ALA A 316 14.22 31.34 -38.97
CA ALA A 316 15.53 31.86 -39.39
C ALA A 316 16.46 32.25 -38.23
N ILE A 317 15.92 32.58 -37.04
CA ILE A 317 16.74 32.97 -35.88
C ILE A 317 17.30 31.74 -35.17
N TYR A 318 16.52 30.65 -35.08
CA TYR A 318 16.95 29.43 -34.40
C TYR A 318 18.01 28.62 -35.18
N ILE A 319 18.12 28.81 -36.50
CA ILE A 319 19.16 28.17 -37.31
C ILE A 319 20.45 29.02 -37.36
N ALA A 320 20.33 30.36 -37.34
CA ALA A 320 21.50 31.24 -37.46
C ALA A 320 22.33 31.36 -36.17
N VAL A 321 21.68 31.38 -35.00
CA VAL A 321 22.36 31.59 -33.71
C VAL A 321 23.30 30.45 -33.30
N PRO A 322 22.93 29.16 -33.45
CA PRO A 322 23.83 28.06 -33.10
C PRO A 322 25.05 27.99 -34.02
N ILE A 323 24.89 28.28 -35.30
CA ILE A 323 25.97 28.22 -36.28
C ILE A 323 27.03 29.29 -35.97
N VAL A 324 26.61 30.51 -35.63
CA VAL A 324 27.53 31.58 -35.25
C VAL A 324 28.26 31.26 -33.94
N LEU A 325 27.57 30.67 -32.95
CA LEU A 325 28.16 30.25 -31.68
C LEU A 325 29.21 29.16 -31.86
N VAL A 326 28.95 28.16 -32.71
CA VAL A 326 29.91 27.09 -33.01
C VAL A 326 31.14 27.65 -33.73
N VAL A 327 30.97 28.57 -34.69
CA VAL A 327 32.11 29.20 -35.39
C VAL A 327 32.98 30.02 -34.44
N VAL A 328 32.38 30.73 -33.47
CA VAL A 328 33.13 31.50 -32.46
C VAL A 328 33.87 30.58 -31.48
N VAL A 329 33.26 29.48 -31.06
CA VAL A 329 33.92 28.50 -30.17
C VAL A 329 35.07 27.80 -30.90
N VAL A 330 34.91 27.46 -32.18
CA VAL A 330 35.97 26.85 -33.00
C VAL A 330 37.11 27.85 -33.27
N SER A 331 36.82 29.14 -33.48
CA SER A 331 37.87 30.16 -33.66
C SER A 331 38.63 30.43 -32.35
N MET A 332 37.95 30.44 -31.21
CA MET A 332 38.59 30.65 -29.89
C MET A 332 39.42 29.45 -29.45
N THR A 333 38.98 28.22 -29.75
CA THR A 333 39.74 27.00 -29.42
C THR A 333 40.97 26.84 -30.31
N THR A 334 40.88 27.19 -31.60
CA THR A 334 42.05 27.22 -32.50
C THR A 334 43.08 28.29 -32.11
N LEU A 335 42.64 29.46 -31.63
CA LEU A 335 43.52 30.49 -31.06
C LEU A 335 44.19 30.03 -29.75
N LEU A 336 43.45 29.36 -28.86
CA LEU A 336 44.00 28.82 -27.61
C LEU A 336 45.07 27.75 -27.86
N ILE A 337 44.86 26.88 -28.85
CA ILE A 337 45.78 25.81 -29.22
C ILE A 337 47.04 26.38 -29.91
N CYS A 338 46.92 27.51 -30.63
CA CYS A 338 48.07 28.22 -31.20
C CYS A 338 48.90 28.95 -30.13
N MET A 339 48.28 29.43 -29.04
CA MET A 339 48.97 30.14 -27.94
C MET A 339 49.62 29.20 -26.91
N LEU A 340 49.26 27.90 -26.90
CA LEU A 340 49.77 26.91 -25.95
C LEU A 340 50.90 26.01 -26.48
N ARG A 341 51.60 26.39 -27.56
CA ARG A 341 52.87 25.74 -27.91
C ARG A 341 53.98 26.18 -26.94
N PRO A 342 54.65 25.26 -26.23
CA PRO A 342 55.53 25.61 -25.12
C PRO A 342 56.89 26.13 -25.60
N LYS A 343 57.29 27.31 -25.11
CA LYS A 343 58.70 27.68 -24.96
C LYS A 343 59.08 27.56 -23.48
N LYS A 344 60.18 26.82 -23.26
CA LYS A 344 60.79 26.45 -21.99
C LYS A 344 61.10 27.66 -21.08
N GLN A 345 61.08 27.47 -19.76
CA GLN A 345 62.28 27.34 -18.89
C GLN A 345 62.15 28.01 -17.49
N GLY A 346 62.28 27.18 -16.43
CA GLY A 346 62.77 27.48 -15.06
C GLY A 346 61.85 28.28 -14.11
N SER A 347 62.01 28.29 -12.78
CA SER A 347 62.70 27.50 -11.75
C SER A 347 62.41 28.17 -10.38
N MET A 348 62.43 27.40 -9.27
CA MET A 348 62.62 27.76 -7.84
C MET A 348 61.44 28.24 -6.94
N ASP A 349 61.11 27.35 -5.98
CA ASP A 349 61.18 27.46 -4.49
C ASP A 349 60.75 28.75 -3.75
N ASN A 350 59.81 28.67 -2.79
CA ASN A 350 60.02 28.26 -1.37
C ASN A 350 58.90 28.71 -0.38
N SER A 351 58.67 27.88 0.65
CA SER A 351 58.37 28.21 2.07
C SER A 351 56.99 28.73 2.57
N LEU A 352 56.23 27.80 3.17
CA LEU A 352 55.57 27.74 4.52
C LEU A 352 55.26 29.01 5.40
N ASN A 353 53.94 29.19 5.68
CA ASN A 353 53.17 29.37 6.97
C ASN A 353 53.53 30.46 8.04
N PRO A 354 52.68 30.74 9.07
CA PRO A 354 51.20 30.96 9.18
C PRO A 354 50.83 32.12 10.17
N GLN A 355 49.54 32.53 10.33
CA GLN A 355 48.87 33.10 11.55
C GLN A 355 47.51 33.74 11.17
N ASN A 356 46.37 33.33 11.76
CA ASN A 356 45.70 33.72 13.02
C ASN A 356 44.94 35.07 13.01
N GLU A 357 43.85 35.10 13.80
CA GLU A 357 42.97 36.20 14.29
C GLU A 357 41.58 36.30 13.64
N THR A 358 40.47 35.95 14.33
CA THR A 358 39.77 36.57 15.49
C THR A 358 38.74 37.65 15.08
N THR A 359 37.47 37.26 15.20
CA THR A 359 36.26 38.00 15.67
C THR A 359 36.15 39.51 15.46
N SER A 360 35.05 39.97 14.84
CA SER A 360 34.35 41.17 15.32
C SER A 360 32.87 41.23 14.88
N TYR A 361 32.06 41.67 15.83
CA TYR A 361 30.63 41.96 15.75
C TYR A 361 30.39 43.31 15.06
N VAL A 362 29.34 43.43 14.24
CA VAL A 362 28.60 44.70 14.07
C VAL A 362 27.12 44.38 13.81
N SER A 363 26.25 44.97 14.64
CA SER A 363 24.81 45.10 14.40
C SER A 363 24.54 46.44 13.71
N THR A 364 23.60 46.49 12.76
CA THR A 364 22.79 47.70 12.53
C THR A 364 21.43 47.37 11.91
N SER A 365 20.47 48.15 12.37
CA SER A 365 19.02 48.06 12.33
C SER A 365 18.34 48.47 11.02
N GLY A 366 17.12 47.97 10.83
CA GLY A 366 15.95 48.81 10.53
C GLY A 366 15.33 48.68 9.13
N GLY A 367 14.18 48.02 9.06
CA GLY A 367 13.30 48.02 7.88
C GLY A 367 11.93 47.42 8.19
N TYR A 368 10.97 48.31 8.41
CA TYR A 368 9.56 48.07 8.74
C TYR A 368 8.79 47.46 7.56
N TRP A 369 8.19 46.28 7.74
CA TRP A 369 7.10 45.77 6.88
C TRP A 369 6.03 45.05 7.72
N ASP A 370 4.80 45.30 7.30
CA ASP A 370 3.53 44.98 7.95
C ASP A 370 3.17 43.48 7.86
N LYS A 371 2.26 43.10 8.75
CA LYS A 371 1.71 41.79 9.13
C LYS A 371 1.51 40.75 8.02
N SER A 372 1.78 39.49 8.41
CA SER A 372 1.19 38.20 7.97
C SER A 372 2.10 37.24 7.18
N SER A 373 2.87 36.44 7.91
CA SER A 373 3.08 35.00 7.67
C SER A 373 4.05 34.44 8.72
N LEU A 374 3.74 33.26 9.25
CA LEU A 374 4.47 32.56 10.31
C LEU A 374 5.92 32.25 9.89
N GLN A 375 6.86 33.13 10.21
CA GLN A 375 8.28 32.80 10.32
C GLN A 375 8.60 32.63 11.81
N LEU A 376 8.47 31.40 12.33
CA LEU A 376 9.07 31.07 13.62
C LEU A 376 10.59 30.93 13.40
N GLU A 377 11.32 32.03 13.54
CA GLU A 377 12.71 31.92 13.96
C GLU A 377 12.72 31.26 15.35
N ASN A 378 13.35 30.10 15.47
CA ASN A 378 13.41 29.36 16.74
C ASN A 378 13.99 30.25 17.86
N ARG A 379 13.16 30.60 18.85
CA ARG A 379 13.52 31.53 19.92
C ARG A 379 14.60 30.92 20.81
N ARG A 380 15.64 31.70 21.13
CA ARG A 380 16.64 31.31 22.14
C ARG A 380 16.14 31.72 23.53
N PHE A 381 16.09 30.76 24.45
CA PHE A 381 15.73 30.95 25.86
C PHE A 381 16.98 30.86 26.75
N THR A 382 16.99 31.61 27.84
CA THR A 382 17.92 31.46 28.98
C THR A 382 17.37 30.46 30.00
N TYR A 383 18.23 29.90 30.85
CA TYR A 383 17.77 28.93 31.85
C TYR A 383 16.77 29.57 32.84
N LYS A 384 17.02 30.83 33.23
CA LYS A 384 16.11 31.60 34.11
C LYS A 384 14.74 31.85 33.49
N GLU A 385 14.67 32.09 32.18
CA GLU A 385 13.38 32.18 31.48
C GLU A 385 12.64 30.83 31.52
N LEU A 386 13.35 29.72 31.30
CA LEU A 386 12.74 28.39 31.38
C LEU A 386 12.23 28.06 32.78
N GLU A 387 13.00 28.41 33.82
CA GLU A 387 12.59 28.28 35.21
C GLU A 387 11.32 29.09 35.51
N LYS A 388 11.25 30.34 35.02
CA LYS A 388 10.07 31.20 35.14
C LYS A 388 8.83 30.60 34.44
N ILE A 389 8.94 30.21 33.17
CA ILE A 389 7.77 29.74 32.39
C ILE A 389 7.28 28.37 32.86
N THR A 390 8.13 27.55 33.49
CA THR A 390 7.77 26.23 34.02
C THR A 390 7.40 26.24 35.51
N ASN A 391 7.37 27.43 36.14
CA ASN A 391 7.13 27.59 37.57
C ASN A 391 8.10 26.72 38.41
N ASN A 392 9.40 26.91 38.19
CA ASN A 392 10.49 26.13 38.79
C ASN A 392 10.37 24.62 38.49
N PHE A 393 10.07 24.27 37.23
CA PHE A 393 9.98 22.89 36.75
C PHE A 393 9.00 22.01 37.57
N LYS A 394 7.90 22.61 38.06
CA LYS A 394 7.00 21.95 39.01
C LYS A 394 6.17 20.81 38.42
N LYS A 395 5.67 20.99 37.19
CA LYS A 395 4.77 20.03 36.55
C LYS A 395 5.52 19.19 35.51
N VAL A 396 5.85 17.96 35.91
CA VAL A 396 6.43 16.94 35.02
C VAL A 396 5.34 16.36 34.12
N LEU A 397 5.60 16.35 32.82
CA LEU A 397 4.76 15.72 31.79
C LEU A 397 5.24 14.30 31.46
N GLY A 398 6.54 14.05 31.54
CA GLY A 398 7.12 12.75 31.24
C GLY A 398 8.62 12.68 31.54
N ARG A 399 9.15 11.46 31.47
CA ARG A 399 10.59 11.18 31.67
C ARG A 399 11.07 10.23 30.56
N GLY A 400 12.09 10.64 29.81
CA GLY A 400 12.69 9.85 28.74
C GLY A 400 14.21 9.66 28.90
N GLY A 401 14.86 9.08 27.90
CA GLY A 401 16.32 8.86 27.88
C GLY A 401 17.17 10.13 27.97
N PHE A 402 16.55 11.27 27.66
CA PHE A 402 17.16 12.59 27.63
C PHE A 402 16.96 13.39 28.91
N GLY A 403 16.06 12.97 29.80
CA GLY A 403 15.67 13.74 30.99
C GLY A 403 14.16 13.95 31.10
N TYR A 404 13.79 14.99 31.84
CA TYR A 404 12.40 15.30 32.17
C TYR A 404 11.80 16.31 31.18
N VAL A 405 10.53 16.12 30.86
CA VAL A 405 9.72 17.06 30.10
C VAL A 405 8.78 17.77 31.08
N TYR A 406 8.76 19.10 31.04
CA TYR A 406 7.97 19.93 31.94
C TYR A 406 6.93 20.73 31.18
N HIS A 407 5.80 21.00 31.82
CA HIS A 407 4.81 21.95 31.29
C HIS A 407 5.26 23.38 31.57
N GLY A 408 5.11 24.26 30.58
CA GLY A 408 5.37 25.68 30.73
C GLY A 408 4.32 26.54 30.03
N ILE A 409 4.31 27.83 30.38
CA ILE A 409 3.43 28.84 29.80
C ILE A 409 4.27 30.06 29.46
N LEU A 410 4.31 30.43 28.18
CA LEU A 410 5.01 31.62 27.68
C LEU A 410 4.27 32.90 28.10
N GLU A 411 4.92 34.05 27.94
CA GLU A 411 4.40 35.36 28.39
C GLU A 411 3.12 35.77 27.64
N ASP A 412 2.93 35.26 26.43
CA ASP A 412 1.73 35.45 25.60
C ASP A 412 0.59 34.47 25.94
N GLY A 413 0.78 33.59 26.92
CA GLY A 413 -0.17 32.55 27.31
C GLY A 413 -0.04 31.24 26.54
N THR A 414 0.89 31.14 25.59
CA THR A 414 1.12 29.92 24.81
C THR A 414 1.64 28.80 25.71
N GLN A 415 0.96 27.65 25.73
CA GLN A 415 1.40 26.48 26.48
C GLN A 415 2.50 25.73 25.72
N VAL A 416 3.55 25.33 26.44
CA VAL A 416 4.73 24.68 25.87
C VAL A 416 5.15 23.46 26.67
N ALA A 417 5.88 22.56 26.01
CA ALA A 417 6.59 21.45 26.64
C ALA A 417 8.09 21.73 26.62
N VAL A 418 8.74 21.71 27.78
CA VAL A 418 10.16 21.99 27.95
C VAL A 418 10.89 20.69 28.27
N LYS A 419 11.62 20.13 27.30
CA LYS A 419 12.46 18.94 27.46
C LYS A 419 13.84 19.37 27.94
N LEU A 420 14.14 19.11 29.20
CA LEU A 420 15.42 19.47 29.82
C LEU A 420 16.39 18.29 29.73
N ARG A 421 17.60 18.55 29.25
CA ARG A 421 18.67 17.54 29.20
C ARG A 421 19.09 17.11 30.60
N SER A 422 19.13 15.80 30.84
CA SER A 422 19.70 15.17 32.02
C SER A 422 21.23 15.23 32.00
N GLU A 423 21.84 15.53 33.15
CA GLU A 423 23.31 15.58 33.29
C GLU A 423 23.95 14.19 33.37
N SER A 424 23.15 13.13 33.53
CA SER A 424 23.60 11.77 33.83
C SER A 424 24.10 10.95 32.63
N SER A 425 24.03 11.45 31.39
CA SER A 425 24.50 10.70 30.22
C SER A 425 25.14 11.58 29.12
N ASN A 426 26.29 11.14 28.60
CA ASN A 426 26.92 11.74 27.41
C ASN A 426 26.08 11.49 26.13
N GLN A 427 25.24 10.46 26.16
CA GLN A 427 24.33 10.11 25.07
C GLN A 427 23.28 11.21 24.84
N GLY A 428 22.67 11.73 25.91
CA GLY A 428 21.62 12.76 25.81
C GLY A 428 22.10 14.10 25.21
N ALA A 429 23.40 14.41 25.26
CA ALA A 429 23.95 15.60 24.60
C ALA A 429 24.05 15.43 23.08
N LYS A 430 24.40 14.24 22.58
CA LYS A 430 24.48 13.96 21.14
C LYS A 430 23.09 13.98 20.52
N GLU A 431 22.17 13.28 21.16
CA GLU A 431 20.82 13.17 20.67
C GLU A 431 20.09 14.53 20.69
N PHE A 432 20.37 15.39 21.68
CA PHE A 432 19.86 16.77 21.73
C PHE A 432 20.28 17.58 20.48
N LEU A 433 21.55 17.49 20.10
CA LEU A 433 22.06 18.22 18.94
C LEU A 433 21.43 17.71 17.65
N VAL A 434 21.24 16.40 17.52
CA VAL A 434 20.54 15.78 16.39
C VAL A 434 19.11 16.30 16.31
N GLU A 435 18.37 16.25 17.41
CA GLU A 435 16.97 16.69 17.47
C GLU A 435 16.83 18.18 17.12
N ALA A 436 17.67 19.05 17.70
CA ALA A 436 17.69 20.47 17.37
C ALA A 436 18.03 20.74 15.89
N GLN A 437 19.01 20.03 15.33
CA GLN A 437 19.41 20.19 13.93
C GLN A 437 18.34 19.72 12.94
N ILE A 438 17.61 18.67 13.26
CA ILE A 438 16.54 18.14 12.41
C ILE A 438 15.32 19.07 12.50
N LEU A 439 14.85 19.39 13.71
CA LEU A 439 13.64 20.18 13.92
C LEU A 439 13.74 21.65 13.49
N THR A 440 14.95 22.21 13.39
CA THR A 440 15.15 23.52 12.76
C THR A 440 14.86 23.52 11.26
N ARG A 441 14.90 22.35 10.61
CA ARG A 441 14.83 22.21 9.14
C ARG A 441 13.52 21.60 8.66
N ILE A 442 12.79 20.91 9.52
CA ILE A 442 11.57 20.19 9.15
C ILE A 442 10.35 20.82 9.79
N HIS A 443 9.29 21.01 9.00
CA HIS A 443 8.03 21.58 9.46
C HIS A 443 6.89 20.87 8.75
N HIS A 444 6.02 20.23 9.51
CA HIS A 444 4.87 19.51 8.97
C HIS A 444 3.75 19.43 10.01
N LYS A 445 2.49 19.45 9.56
CA LYS A 445 1.31 19.45 10.45
C LYS A 445 1.27 18.24 11.39
N ASN A 446 1.86 17.11 10.98
CA ASN A 446 1.91 15.86 11.77
C ASN A 446 3.28 15.59 12.41
N LEU A 447 4.14 16.60 12.55
CA LEU A 447 5.37 16.52 13.33
C LEU A 447 5.32 17.60 14.43
N VAL A 448 5.83 17.27 15.61
CA VAL A 448 5.87 18.22 16.73
C VAL A 448 6.77 19.39 16.37
N SER A 449 6.23 20.60 16.46
CA SER A 449 6.94 21.84 16.14
C SER A 449 7.79 22.30 17.31
N MET A 450 9.06 22.57 17.03
CA MET A 450 9.96 23.24 17.96
C MET A 450 9.68 24.74 17.95
N ILE A 451 9.51 25.33 19.13
CA ILE A 451 9.31 26.78 19.33
C ILE A 451 10.66 27.46 19.58
N GLY A 452 11.57 26.75 20.26
CA GLY A 452 12.88 27.28 20.56
C GLY A 452 13.75 26.33 21.36
N TYR A 453 14.91 26.85 21.77
CA TYR A 453 15.91 26.08 22.47
C TYR A 453 16.63 26.93 23.52
N CYS A 454 17.23 26.26 24.49
CA CYS A 454 18.12 26.86 25.47
C CYS A 454 19.49 26.17 25.41
N LYS A 455 20.53 27.00 25.35
CA LYS A 455 21.94 26.62 25.51
C LYS A 455 22.58 27.69 26.38
N ASP A 456 22.52 27.46 27.69
CA ASP A 456 22.98 28.39 28.73
C ASP A 456 23.96 27.65 29.66
N GLY A 457 25.25 27.75 29.34
CA GLY A 457 26.31 26.97 29.98
C GLY A 457 26.09 25.46 29.81
N VAL A 458 25.92 24.75 30.93
CA VAL A 458 25.69 23.30 31.00
C VAL A 458 24.23 22.91 30.74
N TYR A 459 23.30 23.87 30.87
CA TYR A 459 21.87 23.64 30.71
C TYR A 459 21.50 23.66 29.22
N MET A 460 20.88 22.57 28.79
CA MET A 460 20.36 22.40 27.43
C MET A 460 18.90 22.01 27.51
N ALA A 461 18.04 22.70 26.77
CA ALA A 461 16.62 22.36 26.70
C ALA A 461 16.03 22.65 25.32
N LEU A 462 15.02 21.89 24.94
CA LEU A 462 14.20 22.12 23.75
C LEU A 462 12.78 22.48 24.20
N VAL A 463 12.20 23.48 23.55
CA VAL A 463 10.86 23.98 23.84
C VAL A 463 9.97 23.66 22.65
N TYR A 464 8.91 22.90 22.89
CA TYR A 464 7.97 22.44 21.88
C TYR A 464 6.56 22.97 22.14
N GLU A 465 5.71 22.88 21.13
CA GLU A 465 4.27 22.99 21.35
C GLU A 465 3.77 21.97 22.38
N TYR A 466 2.81 22.37 23.21
CA TYR A 466 2.24 21.48 24.21
C TYR A 466 1.14 20.58 23.63
N MET A 467 1.35 19.27 23.71
CA MET A 467 0.40 18.25 23.24
C MET A 467 -0.52 17.83 24.37
N SER A 468 -1.64 18.54 24.51
CA SER A 468 -2.50 18.49 25.71
C SER A 468 -3.16 17.14 26.01
N LYS A 469 -3.26 16.23 25.03
CA LYS A 469 -3.88 14.91 25.22
C LYS A 469 -2.85 13.82 25.52
N GLY A 470 -1.57 14.15 25.63
CA GLY A 470 -0.53 13.18 26.01
C GLY A 470 -0.12 12.27 24.85
N THR A 471 0.38 11.09 25.19
CA THR A 471 0.88 10.10 24.23
C THR A 471 -0.22 9.19 23.71
N LEU A 472 -0.09 8.65 22.50
CA LEU A 472 -1.03 7.66 21.96
C LEU A 472 -1.09 6.41 22.86
N GLN A 473 0.04 6.00 23.43
CA GLN A 473 0.09 4.84 24.34
C GLN A 473 -0.87 4.97 25.53
N GLU A 474 -0.98 6.16 26.14
CA GLU A 474 -1.90 6.41 27.26
C GLU A 474 -3.37 6.20 26.88
N HIS A 475 -3.73 6.47 25.62
CA HIS A 475 -5.09 6.29 25.10
C HIS A 475 -5.38 4.84 24.72
N ILE A 476 -4.38 4.11 24.22
CA ILE A 476 -4.48 2.66 23.94
C ILE A 476 -4.58 1.87 25.26
N ALA A 477 -3.76 2.22 26.26
CA ALA A 477 -3.74 1.54 27.55
C ALA A 477 -4.92 1.88 28.48
N GLY A 478 -5.72 2.89 28.14
CA GLY A 478 -6.86 3.33 28.96
C GLY A 478 -6.48 4.03 30.26
N GLU A 479 -5.26 4.58 30.36
CA GLU A 479 -4.73 5.20 31.59
C GLU A 479 -5.21 6.65 31.80
N ASN A 480 -5.99 7.20 30.87
CA ASN A 480 -6.44 8.60 30.92
C ASN A 480 -7.69 8.76 31.80
N ASN A 481 -7.51 9.30 33.01
CA ASN A 481 -8.56 9.52 34.03
C ASN A 481 -9.73 10.46 33.62
N ASN A 482 -9.78 10.96 32.37
CA ASN A 482 -10.69 12.04 31.94
C ASN A 482 -11.44 11.81 30.61
N GLY A 483 -11.68 10.56 30.20
CA GLY A 483 -12.82 10.23 29.34
C GLY A 483 -12.50 9.56 27.99
N GLY A 484 -13.13 8.39 27.81
CA GLY A 484 -13.36 7.71 26.54
C GLY A 484 -12.19 6.90 26.00
N TYR A 485 -12.42 5.62 25.68
CA TYR A 485 -11.56 4.87 24.77
C TYR A 485 -11.68 5.46 23.36
N LEU A 486 -10.58 5.46 22.59
CA LEU A 486 -10.61 5.93 21.21
C LEU A 486 -11.52 5.05 20.36
N THR A 487 -12.48 5.67 19.67
CA THR A 487 -13.29 5.02 18.65
C THR A 487 -12.43 4.55 17.48
N TRP A 488 -12.91 3.60 16.69
CA TRP A 488 -12.15 3.10 15.54
C TRP A 488 -11.80 4.20 14.54
N ARG A 489 -12.77 5.08 14.26
CA ARG A 489 -12.57 6.25 13.40
C ARG A 489 -11.47 7.18 13.90
N GLU A 490 -11.42 7.45 15.21
CA GLU A 490 -10.35 8.26 15.80
C GLU A 490 -8.98 7.57 15.69
N ARG A 491 -8.93 6.24 15.90
CA ARG A 491 -7.71 5.45 15.71
C ARG A 491 -7.21 5.51 14.27
N LEU A 492 -8.10 5.39 13.27
CA LEU A 492 -7.76 5.54 11.85
C LEU A 492 -7.23 6.94 11.53
N LYS A 493 -7.85 7.99 12.06
CA LYS A 493 -7.37 9.37 11.87
C LYS A 493 -5.97 9.56 12.47
N ILE A 494 -5.73 9.05 13.67
CA ILE A 494 -4.42 9.09 14.33
C ILE A 494 -3.37 8.30 13.52
N ALA A 495 -3.73 7.13 13.02
CA ALA A 495 -2.87 6.31 12.15
C ALA A 495 -2.50 7.08 10.88
N LEU A 496 -3.49 7.70 10.22
CA LEU A 496 -3.29 8.48 9.00
C LEU A 496 -2.39 9.69 9.24
N ASP A 497 -2.68 10.48 10.28
CA ASP A 497 -1.87 11.64 10.67
C ASP A 497 -0.41 11.23 10.91
N SER A 498 -0.19 10.14 11.66
CA SER A 498 1.14 9.60 11.93
C SER A 498 1.83 9.09 10.66
N ALA A 499 1.11 8.39 9.78
CA ALA A 499 1.64 7.89 8.52
C ALA A 499 2.07 9.04 7.59
N GLN A 500 1.28 10.12 7.49
CA GLN A 500 1.61 11.33 6.73
C GLN A 500 2.86 12.02 7.28
N GLY A 501 3.04 12.04 8.61
CA GLY A 501 4.26 12.53 9.24
C GLY A 501 5.51 11.75 8.79
N LEU A 502 5.45 10.41 8.81
CA LEU A 502 6.55 9.56 8.38
C LEU A 502 6.81 9.64 6.86
N GLU A 503 5.76 9.69 6.04
CA GLU A 503 5.88 9.89 4.60
C GLU A 503 6.64 11.19 4.29
N TYR A 504 6.30 12.28 4.98
CA TYR A 504 7.02 13.55 4.84
C TYR A 504 8.51 13.43 5.23
N LEU A 505 8.86 12.67 6.28
CA LEU A 505 10.26 12.43 6.63
C LEU A 505 11.00 11.65 5.54
N HIS A 506 10.37 10.64 4.95
CA HIS A 506 11.00 9.76 3.96
C HIS A 506 11.09 10.36 2.56
N LYS A 507 10.09 11.16 2.16
CA LYS A 507 9.96 11.66 0.78
C LYS A 507 9.92 13.18 0.68
N GLY A 508 9.36 13.86 1.68
CA GLY A 508 9.25 15.33 1.71
C GLY A 508 10.52 16.04 2.16
N CYS A 509 11.40 15.37 2.92
CA CYS A 509 12.67 15.92 3.37
C CYS A 509 13.79 15.64 2.37
N ASN A 510 14.68 16.62 2.17
CA ASN A 510 15.90 16.46 1.38
C ASN A 510 17.13 16.98 2.16
N PRO A 511 18.07 16.10 2.56
CA PRO A 511 18.02 14.64 2.47
C PRO A 511 16.86 14.00 3.26
N PRO A 512 16.38 12.81 2.87
CA PRO A 512 15.39 12.07 3.65
C PRO A 512 15.84 11.79 5.08
N VAL A 513 14.88 11.71 6.00
CA VAL A 513 15.13 11.49 7.43
C VAL A 513 14.49 10.17 7.86
N ILE A 514 15.27 9.30 8.50
CA ILE A 514 14.79 8.06 9.13
C ILE A 514 14.65 8.33 10.62
N HIS A 515 13.49 8.05 11.21
CA HIS A 515 13.17 8.35 12.61
C HIS A 515 13.86 7.39 13.59
N ARG A 516 13.86 6.08 13.30
CA ARG A 516 14.51 5.00 14.08
C ARG A 516 13.94 4.71 15.47
N ASP A 517 12.89 5.40 15.90
CA ASP A 517 12.23 5.18 17.21
C ASP A 517 10.74 5.48 17.12
N VAL A 518 10.09 4.99 16.06
CA VAL A 518 8.64 5.08 15.89
C VAL A 518 7.97 4.10 16.86
N LYS A 519 7.10 4.62 17.74
CA LYS A 519 6.34 3.87 18.75
C LYS A 519 5.19 4.71 19.27
N ALA A 520 4.19 4.09 19.89
CA ALA A 520 3.01 4.79 20.39
C ALA A 520 3.33 5.89 21.44
N THR A 521 4.40 5.76 22.22
CA THR A 521 4.81 6.82 23.18
C THR A 521 5.38 8.07 22.50
N ASN A 522 5.85 7.95 21.25
CA ASN A 522 6.43 9.04 20.47
C ASN A 522 5.41 9.67 19.51
N ILE A 523 4.14 9.25 19.56
CA ILE A 523 3.04 9.86 18.83
C ILE A 523 2.20 10.61 19.85
N LEU A 524 2.16 11.94 19.73
CA LEU A 524 1.48 12.83 20.68
C LEU A 524 0.18 13.37 20.10
N LEU A 525 -0.79 13.61 20.97
CA LEU A 525 -2.14 14.07 20.58
C LEU A 525 -2.42 15.49 21.12
N ASN A 526 -2.98 16.34 20.25
CA ASN A 526 -3.42 17.68 20.65
C ASN A 526 -4.90 17.67 21.11
N THR A 527 -5.45 18.84 21.46
CA THR A 527 -6.84 18.97 21.92
C THR A 527 -7.88 18.43 20.94
N ARG A 528 -7.56 18.37 19.64
CA ARG A 528 -8.44 17.91 18.54
C ARG A 528 -8.20 16.44 18.15
N LEU A 529 -7.41 15.72 18.95
CA LEU A 529 -6.95 14.35 18.65
C LEU A 529 -6.20 14.24 17.31
N GLU A 530 -5.54 15.32 16.87
CA GLU A 530 -4.63 15.26 15.72
C GLU A 530 -3.28 14.74 16.20
N ALA A 531 -2.71 13.79 15.45
CA ALA A 531 -1.49 13.12 15.84
C ALA A 531 -0.25 13.83 15.27
N LYS A 532 0.78 13.95 16.12
CA LYS A 532 2.09 14.47 15.74
C LYS A 532 3.21 13.59 16.26
N ILE A 533 4.17 13.26 15.39
CA ILE A 533 5.35 12.48 15.74
C ILE A 533 6.35 13.37 16.49
N ALA A 534 6.90 12.84 17.57
CA ALA A 534 7.84 13.48 18.47
C ALA A 534 9.13 12.65 18.65
N ASP A 535 10.11 13.25 19.32
CA ASP A 535 11.38 12.62 19.75
C ASP A 535 12.33 12.22 18.60
N PHE A 536 12.93 13.22 17.97
CA PHE A 536 13.82 13.03 16.82
C PHE A 536 15.29 12.81 17.19
N GLY A 537 15.62 12.61 18.46
CA GLY A 537 17.04 12.58 18.84
C GLY A 537 17.80 11.31 18.45
N LEU A 538 17.09 10.25 18.01
CA LEU A 538 17.69 9.08 17.35
C LEU A 538 17.67 9.15 15.81
N SER A 539 16.97 10.15 15.26
CA SER A 539 16.74 10.30 13.83
C SER A 539 18.03 10.58 13.07
N LYS A 540 18.06 10.20 11.79
CA LYS A 540 19.24 10.37 10.95
C LYS A 540 18.85 10.77 9.53
N ALA A 541 19.47 11.86 9.06
CA ALA A 541 19.36 12.30 7.67
C ALA A 541 20.28 11.46 6.75
N PHE A 542 19.82 11.18 5.53
CA PHE A 542 20.45 10.25 4.59
C PHE A 542 20.75 10.88 3.24
N ASN A 543 22.01 10.87 2.82
CA ASN A 543 22.38 11.19 1.43
C ASN A 543 22.33 9.90 0.59
N ASN A 544 21.98 10.01 -0.69
CA ASN A 544 21.68 8.95 -1.68
C ASN A 544 22.65 7.74 -1.81
N ASP A 545 23.67 7.60 -0.99
CA ASP A 545 24.51 6.41 -0.92
C ASP A 545 23.80 5.33 -0.11
N THR A 546 23.31 4.30 -0.80
CA THR A 546 22.44 3.17 -0.39
C THR A 546 22.67 2.46 0.96
N HIS A 547 23.64 2.86 1.78
CA HIS A 547 23.92 2.25 3.08
C HIS A 547 24.34 3.27 4.14
N VAL A 548 23.62 3.30 5.26
CA VAL A 548 24.10 3.92 6.50
C VAL A 548 24.62 2.83 7.43
N SER A 549 25.92 2.57 7.41
CA SER A 549 26.54 1.90 8.55
C SER A 549 26.45 2.83 9.76
N THR A 550 25.62 2.48 10.74
CA THR A 550 25.63 3.13 12.04
C THR A 550 26.53 2.33 12.98
N ASN A 551 27.40 2.98 13.75
CA ASN A 551 28.26 2.28 14.73
C ASN A 551 27.48 1.83 15.99
N ALA A 552 26.15 2.01 16.01
CA ALA A 552 25.32 1.71 17.17
C ALA A 552 23.89 1.33 16.75
N LEU A 553 23.45 0.15 17.21
CA LEU A 553 22.06 -0.27 17.21
C LEU A 553 21.31 0.54 18.27
N VAL A 554 20.29 1.31 17.86
CA VAL A 554 19.43 2.11 18.75
C VAL A 554 17.98 1.91 18.35
N GLY A 555 17.06 2.03 19.31
CA GLY A 555 15.63 1.83 19.10
C GLY A 555 15.00 1.14 20.30
N THR A 556 13.68 0.98 20.26
CA THR A 556 12.91 0.40 21.37
C THR A 556 12.58 -1.07 21.10
N LEU A 557 12.84 -1.93 22.09
CA LEU A 557 12.52 -3.36 22.01
C LEU A 557 11.01 -3.55 21.76
N GLY A 558 10.66 -4.43 20.81
CA GLY A 558 9.28 -4.65 20.36
C GLY A 558 8.93 -3.92 19.06
N TYR A 559 9.59 -2.80 18.77
CA TYR A 559 9.41 -2.02 17.54
C TYR A 559 10.58 -2.16 16.55
N MET A 560 11.72 -2.69 17.00
CA MET A 560 12.91 -2.80 16.18
C MET A 560 12.73 -3.77 15.00
N ASP A 561 13.02 -3.24 13.80
CA ASP A 561 13.14 -4.01 12.57
C ASP A 561 14.20 -5.12 12.71
N PRO A 562 13.85 -6.40 12.46
CA PRO A 562 14.76 -7.51 12.62
C PRO A 562 15.92 -7.50 11.60
N GLU A 563 15.72 -6.92 10.42
CA GLU A 563 16.78 -6.74 9.43
C GLU A 563 17.75 -5.64 9.86
N TYR A 564 17.23 -4.53 10.43
CA TYR A 564 18.08 -3.51 11.05
C TYR A 564 18.85 -4.08 12.25
N HIS A 565 18.20 -4.89 13.08
CA HIS A 565 18.85 -5.57 14.21
C HIS A 565 20.00 -6.48 13.74
N ALA A 566 19.82 -7.19 12.63
CA ALA A 566 20.84 -8.10 12.08
C ALA A 566 21.98 -7.37 11.36
N THR A 567 21.68 -6.28 10.64
CA THR A 567 22.64 -5.60 9.74
C THR A 567 23.26 -4.34 10.34
N ILE A 568 22.64 -3.76 11.37
CA ILE A 568 22.99 -2.45 11.96
C ILE A 568 22.87 -1.30 10.93
N GLN A 569 22.11 -1.53 9.85
CA GLN A 569 21.83 -0.56 8.79
C GLN A 569 20.34 -0.17 8.79
N PRO A 570 19.96 0.99 9.36
CA PRO A 570 18.57 1.41 9.34
C PRO A 570 18.21 1.95 7.95
N THR A 571 17.02 1.61 7.48
CA THR A 571 16.45 2.13 6.23
C THR A 571 15.10 2.79 6.49
N MET A 572 14.52 3.46 5.50
CA MET A 572 13.13 3.92 5.57
C MET A 572 12.16 2.78 5.90
N LYS A 573 12.47 1.56 5.44
CA LYS A 573 11.67 0.35 5.73
C LYS A 573 11.76 -0.11 7.19
N SER A 574 12.76 0.37 7.94
CA SER A 574 12.85 0.13 9.38
C SER A 574 11.82 0.96 10.16
N ASP A 575 11.54 2.20 9.71
CA ASP A 575 10.43 2.99 10.24
C ASP A 575 9.07 2.39 9.84
N VAL A 576 8.95 1.86 8.62
CA VAL A 576 7.72 1.15 8.17
C VAL A 576 7.41 -0.04 9.07
N TYR A 577 8.42 -0.85 9.43
CA TYR A 577 8.26 -1.95 10.36
C TYR A 577 7.76 -1.48 11.73
N SER A 578 8.43 -0.47 12.27
CA SER A 578 8.09 0.11 13.58
C SER A 578 6.67 0.69 13.59
N PHE A 579 6.26 1.33 12.50
CA PHE A 579 4.90 1.83 12.32
C PHE A 579 3.86 0.71 12.17
N GLY A 580 4.21 -0.39 11.51
CA GLY A 580 3.36 -1.58 11.46
C GLY A 580 3.04 -2.13 12.86
N VAL A 581 4.00 -2.10 13.78
CA VAL A 581 3.76 -2.45 15.20
C VAL A 581 2.75 -1.49 15.83
N VAL A 582 2.89 -0.17 15.62
CA VAL A 582 1.92 0.84 16.12
C VAL A 582 0.50 0.59 15.58
N LEU A 583 0.37 0.21 14.30
CA LEU A 583 -0.93 -0.14 13.72
C LEU A 583 -1.56 -1.36 14.43
N LEU A 584 -0.76 -2.38 14.78
CA LEU A 584 -1.26 -3.51 15.56
C LEU A 584 -1.67 -3.10 16.98
N GLU A 585 -0.95 -2.17 17.62
CA GLU A 585 -1.36 -1.63 18.93
C GLU A 585 -2.71 -0.90 18.84
N LEU A 586 -2.93 -0.12 17.77
CA LEU A 586 -4.20 0.54 17.50
C LEU A 586 -5.35 -0.46 17.25
N VAL A 587 -5.11 -1.55 16.53
CA VAL A 587 -6.14 -2.57 16.27
C VAL A 587 -6.48 -3.34 17.55
N THR A 588 -5.46 -3.75 18.31
CA THR A 588 -5.63 -4.74 19.39
C THR A 588 -5.83 -4.16 20.77
N GLY A 589 -5.44 -2.89 20.98
CA GLY A 589 -5.40 -2.31 22.32
C GLY A 589 -4.29 -2.88 23.21
N LYS A 590 -3.37 -3.69 22.65
CA LYS A 590 -2.30 -4.38 23.39
C LYS A 590 -0.95 -3.70 23.18
N PRO A 591 -0.01 -3.82 24.13
CA PRO A 591 1.36 -3.34 23.96
C PRO A 591 2.13 -4.19 22.94
N ALA A 592 3.16 -3.60 22.31
CA ALA A 592 4.04 -4.27 21.36
C ALA A 592 4.64 -5.61 21.85
N ILE A 593 4.84 -5.75 23.17
CA ILE A 593 5.23 -7.01 23.83
C ILE A 593 4.18 -7.35 24.88
N ILE A 594 3.50 -8.48 24.66
CA ILE A 594 2.47 -8.99 25.55
C ILE A 594 3.10 -9.97 26.54
N HIS A 595 2.92 -9.72 27.83
CA HIS A 595 3.49 -10.53 28.89
C HIS A 595 2.42 -11.44 29.51
N ASN A 596 2.25 -12.67 29.01
CA ASN A 596 1.40 -13.69 29.66
C ASN A 596 1.57 -15.11 29.06
N PRO A 597 2.10 -16.15 29.75
CA PRO A 597 3.11 -16.17 30.83
C PRO A 597 4.56 -15.96 30.33
N ASN A 598 4.80 -16.03 29.01
CA ASN A 598 6.07 -15.68 28.37
C ASN A 598 5.89 -14.42 27.49
N PRO A 599 6.95 -13.63 27.24
CA PRO A 599 6.87 -12.47 26.37
C PRO A 599 6.59 -12.90 24.92
N VAL A 600 5.48 -12.44 24.35
CA VAL A 600 5.12 -12.67 22.95
C VAL A 600 5.00 -11.32 22.24
N SER A 601 5.63 -11.20 21.07
CA SER A 601 5.46 -10.01 20.23
C SER A 601 4.00 -9.92 19.75
N ILE A 602 3.45 -8.71 19.75
CA ILE A 602 2.11 -8.44 19.23
C ILE A 602 1.91 -8.99 17.82
N ILE A 603 2.94 -8.97 16.97
CA ILE A 603 2.91 -9.51 15.61
C ILE A 603 2.59 -11.01 15.64
N LYS A 604 3.31 -11.78 16.46
CA LYS A 604 3.10 -13.22 16.60
C LYS A 604 1.74 -13.52 17.22
N TRP A 605 1.33 -12.73 18.21
CA TRP A 605 0.04 -12.89 18.86
C TRP A 605 -1.12 -12.69 17.86
N VAL A 606 -1.08 -11.62 17.05
CA VAL A 606 -2.05 -11.34 15.99
C VAL A 606 -2.05 -12.45 14.95
N GLN A 607 -0.88 -12.85 14.44
CA GLN A 607 -0.75 -13.93 13.47
C GLN A 607 -1.38 -15.24 13.97
N GLN A 608 -1.21 -15.58 15.26
CA GLN A 608 -1.79 -16.78 15.87
C GLN A 608 -3.31 -16.71 16.01
N HIS A 609 -3.87 -15.53 16.33
CA HIS A 609 -5.30 -15.36 16.53
C HIS A 609 -6.06 -15.23 15.21
N LEU A 610 -5.41 -14.74 14.14
CA LEU A 610 -5.99 -14.68 12.79
C LEU A 610 -6.01 -16.02 12.04
N VAL A 611 -5.36 -17.08 12.54
CA VAL A 611 -5.39 -18.42 11.90
C VAL A 611 -6.82 -18.97 11.77
N HIS A 612 -7.72 -18.59 12.67
CA HIS A 612 -9.11 -19.03 12.68
C HIS A 612 -10.03 -18.16 11.81
N GLY A 613 -9.50 -17.16 11.10
CA GLY A 613 -10.26 -16.30 10.18
C GLY A 613 -11.15 -15.25 10.85
N ASN A 614 -11.13 -15.12 12.17
CA ASN A 614 -11.96 -14.16 12.90
C ASN A 614 -11.14 -12.96 13.39
N ILE A 615 -11.36 -11.79 12.78
CA ILE A 615 -10.69 -10.55 13.20
C ILE A 615 -11.19 -10.05 14.56
N GLU A 616 -12.42 -10.39 14.96
CA GLU A 616 -13.00 -9.96 16.23
C GLU A 616 -12.21 -10.47 17.45
N ASP A 617 -11.52 -11.59 17.31
CA ASP A 617 -10.65 -12.15 18.37
C ASP A 617 -9.38 -11.32 18.60
N VAL A 618 -9.07 -10.42 17.67
CA VAL A 618 -7.87 -9.57 17.67
C VAL A 618 -8.21 -8.12 18.00
N VAL A 619 -9.42 -7.66 17.65
CA VAL A 619 -9.84 -6.27 17.86
C VAL A 619 -9.92 -5.94 19.36
N ASP A 620 -9.49 -4.74 19.71
CA ASP A 620 -9.67 -4.18 21.05
C ASP A 620 -11.15 -4.17 21.45
N THR A 621 -11.48 -4.88 22.53
CA THR A 621 -12.83 -5.01 23.07
C THR A 621 -13.46 -3.68 23.47
N HIS A 622 -12.64 -2.64 23.71
CA HIS A 622 -13.12 -1.31 24.09
C HIS A 622 -13.61 -0.46 22.90
N ILE A 623 -13.48 -0.94 21.66
CA ILE A 623 -14.00 -0.25 20.46
C ILE A 623 -15.54 -0.45 20.31
N HIS A 624 -16.18 -1.22 21.22
CA HIS A 624 -17.65 -1.34 21.37
C HIS A 624 -18.45 -1.70 20.08
N SER A 625 -17.87 -2.54 19.20
CA SER A 625 -18.50 -2.99 17.93
C SER A 625 -18.92 -1.88 16.96
N ASP A 626 -18.47 -0.65 17.17
CA ASP A 626 -18.74 0.49 16.28
C ASP A 626 -17.60 0.68 15.26
N TYR A 627 -17.35 -0.37 14.49
CA TYR A 627 -16.31 -0.40 13.44
C TYR A 627 -16.74 -1.31 12.29
N ASP A 628 -16.26 -1.05 11.08
CA ASP A 628 -16.43 -1.94 9.95
C ASP A 628 -15.36 -3.03 10.00
N VAL A 629 -15.82 -4.28 9.92
CA VAL A 629 -14.95 -5.46 10.01
C VAL A 629 -13.91 -5.45 8.89
N ASN A 630 -14.28 -5.00 7.68
CA ASN A 630 -13.34 -4.95 6.55
C ASN A 630 -12.29 -3.86 6.75
N SER A 631 -12.68 -2.71 7.30
CA SER A 631 -11.75 -1.62 7.66
C SER A 631 -10.70 -2.10 8.67
N VAL A 632 -11.12 -2.78 9.74
CA VAL A 632 -10.19 -3.34 10.73
C VAL A 632 -9.31 -4.43 10.12
N TRP A 633 -9.89 -5.33 9.33
CA TRP A 633 -9.14 -6.38 8.63
C TRP A 633 -8.05 -5.80 7.74
N LYS A 634 -8.40 -4.78 6.95
CA LYS A 634 -7.47 -4.11 6.04
C LYS A 634 -6.33 -3.43 6.80
N VAL A 635 -6.60 -2.76 7.91
CA VAL A 635 -5.53 -2.18 8.76
C VAL A 635 -4.64 -3.25 9.37
N ALA A 636 -5.20 -4.36 9.84
CA ALA A 636 -4.42 -5.48 10.37
C ALA A 636 -3.53 -6.12 9.27
N ASP A 637 -4.05 -6.29 8.06
CA ASP A 637 -3.28 -6.80 6.91
C ASP A 637 -2.15 -5.84 6.50
N ILE A 638 -2.41 -4.54 6.42
CA ILE A 638 -1.37 -3.52 6.17
C ILE A 638 -0.28 -3.60 7.24
N ALA A 639 -0.67 -3.71 8.52
CA ALA A 639 0.26 -3.79 9.63
C ALA A 639 1.13 -5.06 9.57
N LEU A 640 0.55 -6.20 9.17
CA LEU A 640 1.30 -7.44 8.95
C LEU A 640 2.25 -7.34 7.75
N LYS A 641 1.84 -6.72 6.64
CA LYS A 641 2.71 -6.43 5.49
C LYS A 641 3.87 -5.50 5.85
N CYS A 642 3.62 -4.50 6.70
CA CYS A 642 4.65 -3.62 7.25
C CYS A 642 5.67 -4.36 8.12
N THR A 643 5.25 -5.43 8.81
CA THR A 643 6.08 -6.17 9.79
C THR A 643 6.70 -7.45 9.24
N VAL A 644 6.68 -7.66 7.92
CA VAL A 644 7.37 -8.79 7.27
C VAL A 644 8.89 -8.72 7.48
N GLN A 645 9.53 -9.88 7.66
CA GLN A 645 10.96 -10.00 7.92
C GLN A 645 11.82 -9.28 6.86
N ALA A 646 11.55 -9.50 5.58
CA ALA A 646 12.31 -8.90 4.48
C ALA A 646 11.85 -7.45 4.19
N SER A 647 12.75 -6.47 4.33
CA SER A 647 12.44 -5.05 4.10
C SER A 647 11.98 -4.72 2.66
N THR A 648 12.40 -5.52 1.68
CA THR A 648 12.01 -5.38 0.27
C THR A 648 10.54 -5.67 0.02
N GLN A 649 9.92 -6.53 0.83
CA GLN A 649 8.51 -6.91 0.72
C GLN A 649 7.57 -5.96 1.46
N ARG A 650 8.10 -5.11 2.34
CA ARG A 650 7.30 -4.12 3.07
C ARG A 650 6.80 -3.03 2.12
N PRO A 651 5.60 -2.46 2.31
CA PRO A 651 5.16 -1.29 1.56
C PRO A 651 6.04 -0.05 1.83
N THR A 652 5.86 1.01 1.05
CA THR A 652 6.38 2.34 1.40
C THR A 652 5.40 3.09 2.30
N MET A 653 5.83 4.13 3.02
CA MET A 653 4.89 4.95 3.78
C MET A 653 3.83 5.62 2.90
N THR A 654 4.13 5.91 1.63
CA THR A 654 3.15 6.39 0.63
C THR A 654 2.02 5.37 0.46
N ASP A 655 2.36 4.09 0.30
CA ASP A 655 1.37 3.01 0.11
C ASP A 655 0.56 2.77 1.39
N VAL A 656 1.18 2.95 2.56
CA VAL A 656 0.52 2.84 3.87
C VAL A 656 -0.47 3.99 4.06
N VAL A 657 -0.07 5.23 3.77
CA VAL A 657 -0.96 6.42 3.81
C VAL A 657 -2.17 6.21 2.91
N MET A 658 -1.95 5.77 1.66
CA MET A 658 -3.02 5.54 0.69
C MET A 658 -4.05 4.52 1.21
N GLN A 659 -3.60 3.39 1.74
CA GLN A 659 -4.49 2.34 2.20
C GLN A 659 -5.24 2.70 3.49
N ILE A 660 -4.60 3.43 4.42
CA ILE A 660 -5.28 3.91 5.65
C ILE A 660 -6.30 5.01 5.30
N GLN A 661 -5.97 5.91 4.37
CA GLN A 661 -6.89 6.94 3.88
C GLN A 661 -8.16 6.31 3.31
N GLU A 662 -8.01 5.26 2.50
CA GLU A 662 -9.12 4.51 1.94
C GLU A 662 -10.01 3.89 3.05
N CYS A 663 -9.40 3.30 4.09
CA CYS A 663 -10.14 2.75 5.24
C CYS A 663 -10.94 3.83 5.99
N LEU A 664 -10.38 5.03 6.14
CA LEU A 664 -11.04 6.15 6.80
C LEU A 664 -12.22 6.68 5.96
N GLU A 665 -12.07 6.76 4.65
CA GLU A 665 -13.15 7.17 3.74
C GLU A 665 -14.34 6.20 3.76
N PHE A 666 -14.08 4.90 3.84
CA PHE A 666 -15.12 3.89 4.01
C PHE A 666 -15.89 4.07 5.33
N GLU A 667 -15.20 4.30 6.44
CA GLU A 667 -15.84 4.53 7.75
C GLU A 667 -16.63 5.85 7.79
N ASP A 668 -16.10 6.91 7.18
CA ASP A 668 -16.81 8.19 7.07
C ASP A 668 -18.11 8.03 6.26
N GLY A 669 -18.08 7.23 5.19
CA GLY A 669 -19.29 6.85 4.43
C GLY A 669 -20.34 6.13 5.28
N ARG A 670 -19.91 5.16 6.12
CA ARG A 670 -20.80 4.43 7.04
C ARG A 670 -21.44 5.35 8.08
N HIS A 671 -20.66 6.24 8.70
CA HIS A 671 -21.18 7.21 9.66
C HIS A 671 -22.15 8.21 9.03
N ALA A 672 -21.89 8.66 7.80
CA ALA A 672 -22.80 9.55 7.07
C ALA A 672 -24.16 8.88 6.81
N VAL A 673 -24.17 7.60 6.40
CA VAL A 673 -25.40 6.82 6.19
C VAL A 673 -26.15 6.62 7.51
N ARG A 674 -25.46 6.22 8.58
CA ARG A 674 -26.08 6.02 9.92
C ARG A 674 -26.69 7.31 10.48
N ASN A 675 -26.02 8.45 10.29
CA ASN A 675 -26.55 9.75 10.71
C ASN A 675 -27.75 10.20 9.87
N ALA A 676 -27.79 9.87 8.57
CA ALA A 676 -28.96 10.10 7.73
C ALA A 676 -30.17 9.27 8.20
N TYR A 677 -29.97 7.97 8.51
CA TYR A 677 -31.03 7.10 9.05
C TYR A 677 -31.54 7.56 10.43
N ASN A 678 -30.66 8.07 11.30
CA ASN A 678 -31.07 8.61 12.59
C ASN A 678 -31.75 9.99 12.47
N GLY A 679 -31.39 10.79 11.47
CA GLY A 679 -32.04 12.08 11.17
C GLY A 679 -33.47 11.94 10.66
N PHE A 680 -33.84 10.80 10.05
CA PHE A 680 -35.23 10.50 9.64
C PHE A 680 -36.14 10.11 10.81
N ASN A 681 -35.60 9.81 11.99
CA ASN A 681 -36.38 9.40 13.17
C ASN A 681 -36.59 10.52 14.20
N THR A 682 -36.15 11.76 13.95
CA THR A 682 -36.32 12.89 14.88
C THR A 682 -36.68 14.21 14.17
N SER A 683 -37.88 14.26 13.58
CA SER A 683 -38.69 15.47 13.28
C SER A 683 -40.02 14.93 12.69
N ASP A 684 -41.22 15.13 13.19
CA ASP A 684 -41.86 16.23 13.90
C ASP A 684 -42.97 15.65 14.78
N SER A 685 -43.09 16.08 16.04
CA SER A 685 -44.29 15.88 16.84
C SER A 685 -44.97 17.24 17.04
N THR A 686 -46.00 17.54 16.25
CA THR A 686 -47.07 18.48 16.62
C THR A 686 -48.32 18.27 15.76
N ASP A 687 -49.29 17.57 16.35
CA ASP A 687 -50.75 17.84 16.35
C ASP A 687 -51.65 17.52 15.12
N PRO A 688 -52.98 17.33 15.32
CA PRO A 688 -53.65 16.06 14.99
C PRO A 688 -54.92 16.22 14.13
N LYS A 689 -55.34 15.14 13.44
CA LYS A 689 -56.76 14.69 13.21
C LYS A 689 -56.93 13.83 11.95
N SER A 690 -57.90 12.92 12.06
CA SER A 690 -58.60 12.17 11.00
C SER A 690 -57.96 10.82 10.60
N SER A 691 -58.16 9.73 11.34
CA SER A 691 -59.35 8.86 11.51
C SER A 691 -59.43 7.68 10.53
N TYR A 692 -59.32 6.46 11.09
CA TYR A 692 -60.01 5.19 10.77
C TYR A 692 -59.86 4.62 9.33
N ASN A 693 -59.52 3.35 9.05
CA ASN A 693 -59.71 2.04 9.72
C ASN A 693 -58.72 1.01 9.12
N MET A 694 -58.07 0.15 9.92
CA MET A 694 -58.36 -1.29 10.16
C MET A 694 -57.99 -2.20 8.96
N TYR A 695 -57.10 -3.19 9.07
CA TYR A 695 -57.11 -4.32 10.00
C TYR A 695 -55.71 -4.78 10.45
N VAL A 696 -55.64 -5.12 11.74
CA VAL A 696 -54.62 -5.95 12.38
C VAL A 696 -55.11 -7.40 12.30
N THR A 697 -54.22 -8.31 11.89
CA THR A 697 -54.23 -9.70 12.36
C THR A 697 -52.84 -9.99 12.92
N ASP A 698 -52.79 -10.18 14.23
CA ASP A 698 -51.66 -10.72 14.96
C ASP A 698 -51.38 -12.15 14.52
N GLN A 699 -50.11 -12.43 14.23
CA GLN A 699 -49.48 -13.68 14.60
C GLN A 699 -48.00 -13.39 14.90
N SER A 700 -47.71 -13.35 16.19
CA SER A 700 -46.37 -13.42 16.75
C SER A 700 -45.76 -14.79 16.45
N ASP A 701 -44.57 -14.83 15.85
CA ASP A 701 -43.55 -15.82 16.18
C ASP A 701 -42.15 -15.30 15.83
N VAL A 702 -41.33 -15.24 16.87
CA VAL A 702 -39.86 -15.18 16.99
C VAL A 702 -39.08 -15.23 15.66
N VAL A 703 -38.55 -14.08 15.22
CA VAL A 703 -37.49 -14.05 14.19
C VAL A 703 -36.14 -14.04 14.88
N SER A 704 -35.53 -15.22 14.94
CA SER A 704 -34.11 -15.39 15.18
C SER A 704 -33.31 -14.67 14.10
N HIS A 705 -32.46 -13.71 14.49
CA HIS A 705 -31.39 -13.21 13.62
C HIS A 705 -30.43 -14.36 13.29
N HIS A 706 -30.55 -14.92 12.09
CA HIS A 706 -29.48 -15.72 11.49
C HIS A 706 -28.58 -14.77 10.70
N ASN A 707 -27.45 -14.42 11.31
CA ASN A 707 -26.28 -13.92 10.61
C ASN A 707 -25.69 -15.09 9.82
N ALA A 708 -25.80 -15.05 8.49
CA ALA A 708 -25.01 -15.92 7.62
C ALA A 708 -23.61 -15.32 7.51
N ALA A 709 -22.67 -15.94 8.23
CA ALA A 709 -21.25 -15.65 8.24
C ALA A 709 -20.64 -15.78 6.83
N PHE A 710 -19.71 -14.88 6.50
CA PHE A 710 -18.79 -15.04 5.37
C PHE A 710 -17.48 -15.60 5.94
N GLU A 711 -17.30 -16.91 5.76
CA GLU A 711 -16.03 -17.60 5.95
C GLU A 711 -15.04 -17.15 4.86
N THR A 712 -13.82 -16.79 5.26
CA THR A 712 -12.70 -16.57 4.35
C THR A 712 -11.69 -17.68 4.61
N GLU A 713 -11.67 -18.71 3.77
CA GLU A 713 -10.69 -19.80 3.85
C GLU A 713 -9.31 -19.30 3.39
N HIS A 714 -8.33 -19.27 4.30
CA HIS A 714 -6.91 -19.20 3.98
C HIS A 714 -6.17 -20.34 4.70
N ILE A 715 -5.82 -21.36 3.90
CA ILE A 715 -5.16 -22.59 4.34
C ILE A 715 -3.72 -22.28 4.78
N PHE A 716 -3.49 -22.30 6.09
CA PHE A 716 -2.17 -22.54 6.68
C PHE A 716 -1.81 -24.03 6.54
N ARG A 717 -0.92 -24.40 5.61
CA ARG A 717 -0.34 -25.75 5.60
C ARG A 717 0.63 -25.91 6.78
N THR A 718 0.17 -26.55 7.85
CA THR A 718 1.03 -27.11 8.91
C THR A 718 1.21 -28.62 8.68
N VAL A 719 2.46 -29.08 8.78
CA VAL A 719 2.84 -30.50 8.71
C VAL A 719 2.40 -31.20 10.01
N PRO A 720 1.75 -32.38 10.00
CA PRO A 720 1.47 -33.11 11.23
C PRO A 720 2.76 -33.74 11.76
N THR A 721 3.15 -33.38 12.98
CA THR A 721 4.07 -34.18 13.79
C THR A 721 3.29 -35.36 14.35
N LEU A 722 3.70 -36.59 14.02
CA LEU A 722 3.14 -37.80 14.60
C LEU A 722 3.41 -37.82 16.12
N GLY A 723 2.35 -37.78 16.91
CA GLY A 723 2.39 -38.12 18.32
C GLY A 723 2.61 -39.62 18.49
N THR A 724 3.64 -39.99 19.23
CA THR A 724 3.90 -41.34 19.70
C THR A 724 2.85 -41.74 20.74
N GLY A 725 1.99 -42.70 20.37
CA GLY A 725 1.06 -43.39 21.27
C GLY A 725 1.57 -44.79 21.67
N PRO A 726 1.02 -45.40 22.73
CA PRO A 726 1.81 -46.05 23.77
C PRO A 726 2.13 -47.52 23.52
N ALA A 727 3.22 -47.97 24.16
CA ALA A 727 3.52 -49.38 24.38
C ALA A 727 2.45 -50.04 25.26
N ALA A 728 1.99 -51.24 24.86
CA ALA A 728 1.66 -52.32 25.78
C ALA A 728 1.53 -53.66 25.03
N ARG A 729 2.47 -54.56 25.35
CA ARG A 729 2.49 -56.04 25.23
C ARG A 729 2.35 -56.70 23.86
#